data_AF-A0A0C3C9T4-F1
#
_entry.id   AF-A0A0C3C9T4-F1
#
_cell.length_a   1.000
_cell.length_b   1.000
_cell.length_c   1.000
_cell.angle_alpha   90.00
_cell.angle_beta   90.00
_cell.angle_gamma   90.00
#
_symmetry.space_group_name_H-M   'P 1'
#
loop_
_entity.id
_entity.type
_entity.pdbx_description
1 polymer ?
#
loop_
_entity_poly.entity_id
_entity_poly.type
_entity_poly.pdbx_seq_one_letter_code
_entity_poly.pdbx_strand_id
1 'polypeptide(L)'
;MAGHDSNLYKHLWPHSIDIYCRDGDFRRDLELELKPALRNKSRTMNVTALPTCPLDFDNSTYSCANPYPNCTNAASFQFASLWIITQAIATCPNDTRLFNSQPMLTDHACLLFTHRKAWTLYPAADIWSRLTTWKFPLLQLVAVFPRPPLTFGIECFVLLHLLGDPISTIANLLLKVASCQARAALWKYRLRPNGQEEQLITLWAGLTPTPSPDGLWKGLTAIVDSYDEWGPDIGTKVQELIYDRLTTDGRPTRVPVSDEDRTDFLKICRLAANALAADRSTKFLPVIVAQGFFIGTIAIAFGRTKDSATGPNPATYINIEGHSIAFSSLYFWIIPAVMIGSIIGVSQTDAAIPRILERFRTETKARFPNWEQLPSKEDLTMDLRERSGGIYSWQPKESRIAFKSHIAKCDLKRHISGPGRYGNCWQLIVWAINEVLAFTLVSHLFPIIVFACGAFGGLLISLLIPPVGVDCRHIGELLITFAWVVSAGLNRLPIFAAAESESDGEETRRARRNRFWFIMCKDIVVTAATMGGIIVTQIGVFNQCACYTLWGKTGLALPETNSVKTTLALRINTSYPAIAFLCVGFQLVIVPSLLLNQYSSAIRVFLQRDDEKSNIPEWVVGFWGRLVRCWKAMTGWAKTVLSVIELGVRKLIGRPGVACTSGFPSNEDNPGLPLNRLNQQEQREELP
;
A
#
# COMPACT_ATOMS: atom_id res chain seq x y z
N MET A 1 2.25 -17.88 -51.79
CA MET A 1 2.83 -16.93 -52.76
C MET A 1 3.42 -15.77 -51.96
N ALA A 2 4.72 -15.50 -52.19
CA ALA A 2 5.62 -14.57 -51.49
C ALA A 2 5.81 -14.86 -49.98
N GLY A 3 6.91 -15.45 -49.46
CA GLY A 3 8.26 -15.62 -50.00
C GLY A 3 9.15 -14.45 -49.60
N HIS A 4 9.61 -14.42 -48.34
CA HIS A 4 10.71 -13.56 -47.93
C HIS A 4 11.67 -14.31 -47.00
N ASP A 5 12.88 -14.51 -47.52
CA ASP A 5 14.06 -15.05 -46.87
C ASP A 5 14.54 -14.15 -45.72
N SER A 6 14.97 -14.78 -44.63
CA SER A 6 15.93 -14.20 -43.70
C SER A 6 16.81 -15.29 -43.08
N ASN A 7 17.78 -15.76 -43.87
CA ASN A 7 19.00 -16.40 -43.39
C ASN A 7 20.04 -15.31 -43.12
N LEU A 8 20.25 -14.93 -41.85
CA LEU A 8 21.48 -14.29 -41.39
C LEU A 8 21.58 -14.41 -39.87
N TYR A 9 22.82 -14.55 -39.36
CA TYR A 9 23.25 -14.83 -37.98
C TYR A 9 23.45 -16.30 -37.60
N LYS A 10 24.51 -16.87 -38.18
CA LYS A 10 25.39 -17.85 -37.51
C LYS A 10 26.55 -17.11 -36.83
N HIS A 11 26.97 -17.66 -35.69
CA HIS A 11 28.16 -17.37 -34.87
C HIS A 11 28.01 -16.43 -33.67
N LEU A 12 27.97 -17.06 -32.49
CA LEU A 12 28.82 -16.85 -31.31
C LEU A 12 27.99 -17.18 -30.06
N TRP A 13 28.25 -18.31 -29.39
CA TRP A 13 28.12 -18.57 -27.94
C TRP A 13 28.40 -20.08 -27.75
N PRO A 14 29.54 -20.49 -27.15
CA PRO A 14 29.73 -21.86 -26.70
C PRO A 14 29.61 -22.01 -25.17
N HIS A 15 29.29 -23.24 -24.78
CA HIS A 15 29.42 -23.88 -23.45
C HIS A 15 28.21 -23.84 -22.51
N SER A 16 27.34 -24.83 -22.76
CA SER A 16 26.61 -25.61 -21.76
C SER A 16 27.58 -26.30 -20.79
N ILE A 17 27.31 -26.24 -19.49
CA ILE A 17 27.95 -27.04 -18.45
C ILE A 17 26.99 -28.17 -18.08
N ASP A 18 27.40 -29.40 -18.41
CA ASP A 18 26.81 -30.64 -17.91
C ASP A 18 27.29 -30.90 -16.48
N ILE A 19 26.35 -31.16 -15.58
CA ILE A 19 26.62 -31.57 -14.19
C ILE A 19 26.60 -33.10 -14.14
N TYR A 20 27.80 -33.70 -13.97
CA TYR A 20 27.94 -35.09 -13.56
C TYR A 20 27.97 -35.18 -12.03
N CYS A 21 27.03 -35.93 -11.45
CA CYS A 21 27.14 -36.43 -10.09
C CYS A 21 28.21 -37.53 -10.04
N ARG A 22 29.14 -37.44 -9.09
CA ARG A 22 29.95 -38.59 -8.68
C ARG A 22 30.19 -38.55 -7.17
N ASP A 23 29.78 -39.64 -6.53
CA ASP A 23 30.01 -39.99 -5.13
C ASP A 23 31.51 -40.03 -4.77
N GLY A 24 31.84 -39.69 -3.51
CA GLY A 24 33.17 -39.94 -2.96
C GLY A 24 33.47 -39.23 -1.64
N ASP A 25 33.29 -39.97 -0.55
CA ASP A 25 33.99 -39.91 0.75
C ASP A 25 34.29 -38.57 1.43
N PHE A 26 33.48 -38.27 2.44
CA PHE A 26 33.69 -37.21 3.43
C PHE A 26 34.16 -37.83 4.75
N ARG A 27 35.46 -38.13 4.89
CA ARG A 27 36.10 -38.33 6.21
C ARG A 27 37.62 -38.32 6.14
N ARG A 28 38.20 -37.50 7.02
CA ARG A 28 39.63 -37.25 7.30
C ARG A 28 40.24 -36.15 6.45
N ASP A 29 40.31 -34.96 7.04
CA ASP A 29 41.56 -34.23 7.28
C ASP A 29 41.18 -32.87 7.90
N LEU A 30 40.94 -32.89 9.21
CA LEU A 30 40.72 -31.69 10.02
C LEU A 30 41.58 -31.78 11.27
N GLU A 31 42.88 -31.93 11.10
CA GLU A 31 43.87 -31.78 12.16
C GLU A 31 45.26 -31.69 11.54
N LEU A 32 45.64 -30.48 11.09
CA LEU A 32 47.01 -29.96 10.94
C LEU A 32 46.98 -28.73 10.04
N GLU A 33 46.58 -27.59 10.58
CA GLU A 33 47.13 -26.27 10.22
C GLU A 33 46.56 -25.22 11.19
N LEU A 34 47.09 -25.20 12.41
CA LEU A 34 46.90 -24.10 13.35
C LEU A 34 48.27 -23.49 13.68
N LYS A 35 48.50 -22.32 13.07
CA LYS A 35 49.63 -21.36 13.21
C LYS A 35 50.89 -21.68 12.39
N PRO A 36 51.39 -20.72 11.57
CA PRO A 36 51.53 -19.31 11.93
C PRO A 36 51.00 -18.31 10.87
N ALA A 37 49.82 -17.72 11.11
CA ALA A 37 49.32 -16.55 10.38
C ALA A 37 49.45 -15.26 11.22
N LEU A 38 50.59 -15.08 11.88
CA LEU A 38 51.02 -13.82 12.51
C LEU A 38 52.37 -13.39 11.92
N ARG A 39 52.40 -13.19 10.60
CA ARG A 39 53.49 -12.49 9.92
C ARG A 39 52.93 -11.49 8.94
N ASN A 40 53.09 -10.21 9.29
CA ASN A 40 53.18 -9.05 8.42
C ASN A 40 52.44 -9.13 7.08
N LYS A 41 51.15 -8.80 7.11
CA LYS A 41 50.50 -8.15 5.97
C LYS A 41 50.21 -6.70 6.37
N SER A 42 51.27 -5.88 6.38
CA SER A 42 51.09 -4.45 6.11
C SER A 42 50.57 -4.36 4.68
N ARG A 43 49.24 -4.47 4.54
CA ARG A 43 48.55 -3.99 3.35
C ARG A 43 48.72 -2.47 3.41
N THR A 44 49.80 -1.98 2.82
CA THR A 44 49.86 -0.63 2.28
C THR A 44 48.70 -0.53 1.29
N MET A 45 47.54 -0.07 1.78
CA MET A 45 46.58 0.54 0.89
C MET A 45 47.33 1.68 0.21
N ASN A 46 47.46 1.61 -1.12
CA ASN A 46 47.70 2.81 -1.90
C ASN A 46 46.57 3.76 -1.52
N VAL A 47 46.86 4.73 -0.67
CA VAL A 47 45.99 5.88 -0.38
C VAL A 47 45.95 6.65 -1.70
N THR A 48 45.07 6.22 -2.59
CA THR A 48 44.79 6.88 -3.86
C THR A 48 44.36 8.30 -3.55
N ALA A 49 45.29 9.22 -3.81
CA ALA A 49 45.16 10.67 -3.74
C ALA A 49 44.60 11.20 -2.41
N LEU A 50 45.48 11.33 -1.41
CA LEU A 50 45.36 12.45 -0.48
C LEU A 50 45.10 13.73 -1.30
N PRO A 51 44.23 14.65 -0.82
CA PRO A 51 43.98 15.88 -1.54
C PRO A 51 45.31 16.52 -1.93
N THR A 52 45.48 16.90 -3.19
CA THR A 52 46.64 17.66 -3.68
C THR A 52 46.57 19.09 -3.15
N CYS A 53 46.33 19.24 -1.86
CA CYS A 53 46.81 20.37 -1.12
C CYS A 53 48.32 20.10 -1.01
N PRO A 54 49.21 20.96 -1.52
CA PRO A 54 50.60 20.97 -1.11
C PRO A 54 50.65 21.48 0.34
N LEU A 55 50.01 20.74 1.24
CA LEU A 55 50.17 20.85 2.66
C LEU A 55 51.13 19.74 3.00
N ASP A 56 52.42 20.09 3.03
CA ASP A 56 53.40 19.26 3.70
C ASP A 56 52.98 19.26 5.18
N PHE A 57 52.17 18.27 5.59
CA PHE A 57 51.49 18.25 6.89
C PHE A 57 52.46 18.41 8.07
N ASP A 58 53.73 18.08 7.84
CA ASP A 58 54.78 18.18 8.83
C ASP A 58 55.41 19.58 8.93
N ASN A 59 55.14 20.54 8.01
CA ASN A 59 55.75 21.88 8.08
C ASN A 59 55.04 23.05 7.37
N SER A 60 53.93 22.86 6.64
CA SER A 60 53.25 23.98 5.97
C SER A 60 52.24 24.65 6.91
N THR A 61 52.60 25.83 7.44
CA THR A 61 51.66 26.71 8.12
C THR A 61 50.61 27.21 7.14
N TYR A 62 49.33 26.94 7.41
CA TYR A 62 48.23 27.49 6.63
C TYR A 62 48.22 29.02 6.78
N SER A 63 48.47 29.75 5.68
CA SER A 63 48.50 31.20 5.72
C SER A 63 47.08 31.77 5.74
N CYS A 64 46.68 32.34 6.87
CA CYS A 64 45.41 33.06 7.02
C CYS A 64 45.29 34.27 6.07
N ALA A 65 46.41 34.77 5.54
CA ALA A 65 46.44 35.86 4.57
C ALA A 65 46.10 35.41 3.14
N ASN A 66 46.10 34.09 2.86
CA ASN A 66 45.71 33.57 1.56
C ASN A 66 44.24 33.07 1.60
N PRO A 67 43.27 33.84 1.06
CA PRO A 67 41.88 33.40 0.99
C PRO A 67 41.66 32.23 0.01
N TYR A 68 42.64 31.93 -0.84
CA TYR A 68 42.59 30.88 -1.87
C TYR A 68 43.89 30.07 -1.89
N PRO A 69 44.20 29.28 -0.84
CA PRO A 69 45.29 28.33 -0.98
C PRO A 69 44.96 27.40 -2.15
N ASN A 70 45.97 26.95 -2.90
CA ASN A 70 45.85 25.94 -3.97
C ASN A 70 45.32 24.57 -3.48
N CYS A 71 44.76 24.53 -2.27
CA CYS A 71 44.03 23.44 -1.66
C CYS A 71 42.67 23.31 -2.34
N THR A 72 42.63 22.50 -3.40
CA THR A 72 41.36 22.15 -4.02
C THR A 72 41.17 20.64 -3.93
N ASN A 73 39.94 20.21 -3.69
CA ASN A 73 39.65 18.79 -3.68
C ASN A 73 39.45 18.31 -5.12
N ALA A 74 40.48 17.70 -5.71
CA ALA A 74 40.41 17.09 -7.03
C ALA A 74 39.23 16.09 -7.14
N ALA A 75 38.95 15.39 -6.03
CA ALA A 75 37.89 14.41 -5.91
C ALA A 75 36.50 15.00 -5.58
N SER A 76 36.32 16.32 -5.70
CA SER A 76 35.04 17.03 -5.53
C SER A 76 34.53 17.02 -4.06
N PHE A 77 33.24 16.75 -3.82
CA PHE A 77 32.63 16.72 -2.50
C PHE A 77 32.97 15.41 -1.76
N GLN A 78 33.95 15.47 -0.86
CA GLN A 78 34.31 14.37 0.03
C GLN A 78 34.43 14.86 1.47
N PHE A 79 33.78 14.17 2.41
CA PHE A 79 33.72 14.58 3.81
C PHE A 79 35.09 14.72 4.46
N ALA A 80 35.95 13.69 4.34
CA ALA A 80 37.27 13.69 4.96
C ALA A 80 38.14 14.87 4.49
N SER A 81 38.20 15.13 3.19
CA SER A 81 38.97 16.25 2.65
C SER A 81 38.41 17.61 3.07
N LEU A 82 37.09 17.77 3.06
CA LEU A 82 36.44 19.00 3.51
C LEU A 82 36.62 19.23 5.01
N TRP A 83 36.63 18.17 5.82
CA TRP A 83 36.92 18.25 7.25
C TRP A 83 38.35 18.71 7.52
N ILE A 84 39.33 18.12 6.83
CA ILE A 84 40.74 18.53 6.92
C ILE A 84 40.91 20.02 6.57
N ILE A 85 40.29 20.47 5.47
CA ILE A 85 40.29 21.88 5.07
C ILE A 85 39.64 22.75 6.15
N THR A 86 38.52 22.31 6.72
CA THR A 86 37.82 23.03 7.80
C THR A 86 38.72 23.21 9.02
N GLN A 87 39.47 22.17 9.42
CA GLN A 87 40.39 22.23 10.55
C GLN A 87 41.57 23.17 10.28
N ALA A 88 42.13 23.14 9.07
CA ALA A 88 43.20 24.05 8.67
C ALA A 88 42.76 25.52 8.68
N ILE A 89 41.51 25.81 8.29
CA ILE A 89 40.97 27.18 8.32
C ILE A 89 40.61 27.60 9.76
N ALA A 90 40.15 26.66 10.59
CA ALA A 90 39.77 26.95 11.98
C ALA A 90 40.92 27.48 12.86
N THR A 91 42.18 27.32 12.44
CA THR A 91 43.32 27.96 13.11
C THR A 91 43.42 29.46 12.86
N CYS A 92 42.66 30.00 11.89
CA CYS A 92 42.62 31.41 11.54
C CYS A 92 41.42 32.10 12.21
N PRO A 93 41.65 32.98 13.21
CA PRO A 93 40.55 33.70 13.85
C PRO A 93 39.86 34.64 12.85
N ASN A 94 38.52 34.66 12.88
CA ASN A 94 37.66 35.51 12.04
C ASN A 94 37.73 35.26 10.52
N ASP A 95 38.16 34.06 10.09
CA ASP A 95 38.10 33.71 8.67
C ASP A 95 36.65 33.68 8.16
N THR A 96 36.33 34.48 7.14
CA THR A 96 34.97 34.63 6.59
C THR A 96 34.47 33.37 5.87
N ARG A 97 35.35 32.40 5.60
CA ARG A 97 34.98 31.10 5.05
C ARG A 97 34.36 30.18 6.10
N LEU A 98 34.52 30.51 7.39
CA LEU A 98 33.87 29.82 8.50
C LEU A 98 32.49 30.43 8.78
N PHE A 99 31.53 29.56 9.06
CA PHE A 99 30.16 29.97 9.34
C PHE A 99 30.06 30.50 10.78
N ASN A 100 29.79 31.79 10.96
CA ASN A 100 29.66 32.45 12.27
C ASN A 100 30.84 32.16 13.23
N SER A 101 32.06 32.15 12.71
CA SER A 101 33.30 31.82 13.44
C SER A 101 33.32 30.40 14.07
N GLN A 102 32.38 29.53 13.70
CA GLN A 102 32.38 28.11 14.09
C GLN A 102 33.27 27.31 13.12
N PRO A 103 33.84 26.18 13.53
CA PRO A 103 34.65 25.30 12.67
C PRO A 103 33.76 24.51 11.69
N MET A 104 33.03 25.23 10.84
CA MET A 104 32.14 24.73 9.80
C MET A 104 32.27 25.65 8.58
N LEU A 105 32.44 25.10 7.38
CA LEU A 105 32.55 25.92 6.17
C LEU A 105 31.20 26.58 5.83
N THR A 106 31.25 27.79 5.28
CA THR A 106 30.10 28.39 4.58
C THR A 106 29.82 27.63 3.27
N ASP A 107 28.61 27.76 2.73
CA ASP A 107 28.25 27.15 1.44
C ASP A 107 29.15 27.64 0.30
N HIS A 108 29.43 28.94 0.27
CA HIS A 108 30.33 29.53 -0.71
C HIS A 108 31.76 28.94 -0.61
N ALA A 109 32.29 28.79 0.59
CA ALA A 109 33.59 28.17 0.82
C ALA A 109 33.59 26.69 0.38
N CYS A 110 32.53 25.94 0.69
CA CYS A 110 32.39 24.56 0.24
C CYS A 110 32.39 24.46 -1.29
N LEU A 111 31.62 25.30 -1.99
CA LEU A 111 31.58 25.35 -3.45
C LEU A 111 32.94 25.71 -4.04
N LEU A 112 33.68 26.63 -3.41
CA LEU A 112 35.03 27.00 -3.81
C LEU A 112 35.99 25.81 -3.74
N PHE A 113 36.03 25.10 -2.60
CA PHE A 113 36.97 23.98 -2.39
C PHE A 113 36.61 22.73 -3.21
N THR A 114 35.37 22.62 -3.67
CA THR A 114 34.88 21.51 -4.51
C THR A 114 34.92 21.83 -6.01
N HIS A 115 35.58 22.93 -6.43
CA HIS A 115 35.63 23.40 -7.83
C HIS A 115 34.26 23.71 -8.44
N ARG A 116 33.29 24.11 -7.62
CA ARG A 116 31.89 24.35 -8.02
C ARG A 116 31.26 23.15 -8.75
N LYS A 117 31.80 21.95 -8.57
CA LYS A 117 31.20 20.73 -9.09
C LYS A 117 29.83 20.56 -8.42
N ALA A 118 28.82 20.27 -9.23
CA ALA A 118 27.45 20.17 -8.75
C ALA A 118 27.29 19.05 -7.71
N TRP A 119 27.95 17.90 -7.85
CA TRP A 119 27.84 16.76 -6.93
C TRP A 119 28.98 15.76 -7.13
N THR A 120 29.06 14.72 -6.31
CA THR A 120 30.11 13.67 -6.40
C THR A 120 29.53 12.27 -6.39
N LEU A 121 29.94 11.46 -7.37
CA LEU A 121 29.58 10.04 -7.47
C LEU A 121 30.15 9.26 -6.29
N TYR A 122 29.32 8.44 -5.65
CA TYR A 122 29.81 7.51 -4.64
C TYR A 122 30.65 6.39 -5.26
N PRO A 123 31.62 5.81 -4.52
CA PRO A 123 32.31 4.60 -4.95
C PRO A 123 31.33 3.49 -5.32
N ALA A 124 31.61 2.75 -6.40
CA ALA A 124 30.71 1.69 -6.88
C ALA A 124 30.39 0.63 -5.81
N ALA A 125 31.36 0.31 -4.95
CA ALA A 125 31.17 -0.60 -3.82
C ALA A 125 30.12 -0.08 -2.82
N ASP A 126 30.10 1.22 -2.54
CA ASP A 126 29.14 1.84 -1.62
C ASP A 126 27.73 1.86 -2.23
N ILE A 127 27.62 2.19 -3.52
CA ILE A 127 26.36 2.15 -4.26
C ILE A 127 25.75 0.75 -4.17
N TRP A 128 26.54 -0.28 -4.45
CA TRP A 128 26.09 -1.67 -4.40
C TRP A 128 25.74 -2.13 -2.98
N SER A 129 26.55 -1.76 -2.00
CA SER A 129 26.29 -2.04 -0.58
C SER A 129 24.93 -1.48 -0.14
N ARG A 130 24.60 -0.24 -0.53
CA ARG A 130 23.31 0.38 -0.19
C ARG A 130 22.13 -0.22 -0.93
N LEU A 131 22.29 -0.53 -2.22
CA LEU A 131 21.26 -1.21 -3.00
C LEU A 131 20.90 -2.57 -2.39
N THR A 132 21.92 -3.37 -2.08
CA THR A 132 21.73 -4.71 -1.47
C THR A 132 21.16 -4.63 -0.06
N THR A 133 21.61 -3.65 0.74
CA THR A 133 21.18 -3.51 2.14
C THR A 133 19.77 -2.96 2.27
N TRP A 134 19.41 -1.93 1.51
CA TRP A 134 18.18 -1.17 1.73
C TRP A 134 17.12 -1.37 0.64
N LYS A 135 17.51 -1.61 -0.62
CA LYS A 135 16.57 -1.66 -1.76
C LYS A 135 16.19 -3.08 -2.17
N PHE A 136 17.12 -4.04 -2.10
CA PHE A 136 16.84 -5.43 -2.45
C PHE A 136 15.75 -6.07 -1.60
N PRO A 137 15.66 -5.83 -0.28
CA PRO A 137 14.54 -6.35 0.51
C PRO A 137 13.17 -5.85 0.04
N LEU A 138 13.09 -4.58 -0.40
CA LEU A 138 11.88 -4.01 -1.00
C LEU A 138 11.57 -4.66 -2.35
N LEU A 139 12.58 -4.83 -3.21
CA LEU A 139 12.42 -5.50 -4.50
C LEU A 139 11.99 -6.97 -4.33
N GLN A 140 12.47 -7.65 -3.30
CA GLN A 140 12.02 -9.01 -2.96
C GLN A 140 10.52 -9.02 -2.59
N LEU A 141 10.04 -8.05 -1.82
CA LEU A 141 8.61 -7.91 -1.53
C LEU A 141 7.79 -7.65 -2.80
N VAL A 142 8.29 -6.79 -3.70
CA VAL A 142 7.66 -6.54 -5.01
C VAL A 142 7.62 -7.82 -5.85
N ALA A 143 8.68 -8.62 -5.85
CA ALA A 143 8.76 -9.84 -6.63
C ALA A 143 7.74 -10.92 -6.18
N VAL A 144 7.42 -10.95 -4.88
CA VAL A 144 6.40 -11.85 -4.31
C VAL A 144 4.97 -11.29 -4.40
N PHE A 145 4.79 -10.08 -4.92
CA PHE A 145 3.45 -9.54 -5.19
C PHE A 145 2.68 -10.49 -6.13
N PRO A 146 1.48 -10.95 -5.75
CA PRO A 146 0.68 -11.84 -6.58
C PRO A 146 0.28 -11.15 -7.89
N ARG A 147 0.54 -11.84 -9.00
CA ARG A 147 0.25 -11.37 -10.35
C ARG A 147 -0.66 -12.37 -11.03
N PRO A 148 -1.77 -11.95 -11.64
CA PRO A 148 -2.60 -12.85 -12.40
C PRO A 148 -1.76 -13.39 -13.57
N PRO A 149 -1.70 -14.71 -13.80
CA PRO A 149 -0.88 -15.33 -14.83
C PRO A 149 -1.51 -15.12 -16.21
N LEU A 150 -1.56 -13.87 -16.65
CA LEU A 150 -2.08 -13.43 -17.95
C LEU A 150 -0.90 -13.34 -18.93
N THR A 151 -0.96 -12.43 -19.90
CA THR A 151 0.19 -12.18 -20.76
C THR A 151 1.31 -11.46 -19.99
N PHE A 152 2.57 -11.69 -20.39
CA PHE A 152 3.74 -11.03 -19.78
C PHE A 152 3.60 -9.50 -19.73
N GLY A 153 3.01 -8.89 -20.77
CA GLY A 153 2.76 -7.44 -20.80
C GLY A 153 1.84 -6.98 -19.66
N ILE A 154 0.82 -7.76 -19.34
CA ILE A 154 -0.11 -7.48 -18.23
C ILE A 154 0.59 -7.68 -16.87
N GLU A 155 1.40 -8.72 -16.72
CA GLU A 155 2.19 -8.90 -15.49
C GLU A 155 3.17 -7.74 -15.25
N CYS A 156 3.85 -7.27 -16.30
CA CYS A 156 4.70 -6.09 -16.23
C CYS A 156 3.88 -4.85 -15.87
N PHE A 157 2.71 -4.66 -16.50
CA PHE A 157 1.81 -3.56 -16.17
C PHE A 157 1.40 -3.57 -14.70
N VAL A 158 1.12 -4.75 -14.11
CA VAL A 158 0.80 -4.85 -12.67
C VAL A 158 1.94 -4.33 -11.79
N LEU A 159 3.19 -4.66 -12.12
CA LEU A 159 4.36 -4.19 -11.37
C LEU A 159 4.61 -2.69 -11.57
N LEU A 160 4.41 -2.19 -12.80
CA LEU A 160 4.49 -0.77 -13.10
C LEU A 160 3.38 0.01 -12.37
N HIS A 161 2.15 -0.51 -12.34
CA HIS A 161 1.05 0.12 -11.59
C HIS A 161 1.34 0.14 -10.09
N LEU A 162 1.84 -0.98 -9.55
CA LEU A 162 2.25 -1.07 -8.14
C LEU A 162 3.27 0.01 -7.77
N LEU A 163 4.33 0.19 -8.58
CA LEU A 163 5.42 1.14 -8.29
C LEU A 163 5.11 2.59 -8.70
N GLY A 164 4.27 2.79 -9.71
CA GLY A 164 3.90 4.10 -10.26
C GLY A 164 2.66 4.72 -9.63
N ASP A 165 1.81 3.92 -8.97
CA ASP A 165 0.58 4.39 -8.35
C ASP A 165 0.19 3.56 -7.12
N PRO A 166 0.93 3.69 -6.01
CA PRO A 166 0.70 2.91 -4.81
C PRO A 166 -0.67 3.17 -4.18
N ILE A 167 -1.16 4.42 -4.25
CA ILE A 167 -2.43 4.82 -3.68
C ILE A 167 -3.58 4.13 -4.42
N SER A 168 -3.61 4.20 -5.75
CA SER A 168 -4.65 3.51 -6.52
C SER A 168 -4.49 2.00 -6.46
N THR A 169 -3.27 1.46 -6.41
CA THR A 169 -3.06 0.02 -6.21
C THR A 169 -3.71 -0.47 -4.92
N ILE A 170 -3.44 0.18 -3.78
CA ILE A 170 -4.05 -0.20 -2.50
C ILE A 170 -5.56 0.00 -2.54
N ALA A 171 -6.04 1.11 -3.11
CA ALA A 171 -7.47 1.37 -3.25
C ALA A 171 -8.19 0.26 -4.04
N ASN A 172 -7.64 -0.18 -5.16
CA ASN A 172 -8.20 -1.23 -6.01
C ASN A 172 -8.22 -2.59 -5.32
N LEU A 173 -7.15 -2.94 -4.60
CA LEU A 173 -7.10 -4.16 -3.79
C LEU A 173 -8.17 -4.15 -2.70
N LEU A 174 -8.32 -3.05 -1.97
CA LEU A 174 -9.37 -2.89 -0.95
C LEU A 174 -10.77 -2.94 -1.56
N LEU A 175 -10.93 -2.36 -2.75
CA LEU A 175 -12.19 -2.35 -3.48
C LEU A 175 -12.60 -3.77 -3.91
N LYS A 176 -11.64 -4.61 -4.35
CA LYS A 176 -11.88 -6.04 -4.60
C LYS A 176 -12.33 -6.77 -3.34
N VAL A 177 -11.65 -6.53 -2.21
CA VAL A 177 -12.02 -7.13 -0.92
C VAL A 177 -13.41 -6.69 -0.47
N ALA A 178 -13.73 -5.41 -0.60
CA ALA A 178 -15.02 -4.85 -0.22
C ALA A 178 -16.16 -5.35 -1.12
N SER A 179 -15.91 -5.50 -2.42
CA SER A 179 -16.87 -6.08 -3.36
C SER A 179 -17.23 -7.52 -2.97
N CYS A 180 -16.22 -8.37 -2.72
CA CYS A 180 -16.43 -9.73 -2.23
C CYS A 180 -17.16 -9.77 -0.87
N GLN A 181 -16.85 -8.83 0.04
CA GLN A 181 -17.56 -8.71 1.32
C GLN A 181 -19.05 -8.41 1.11
N ALA A 182 -19.38 -7.54 0.15
CA ALA A 182 -20.76 -7.21 -0.19
C ALA A 182 -21.52 -8.42 -0.74
N ARG A 183 -20.89 -9.16 -1.67
CA ARG A 183 -21.45 -10.41 -2.24
C ARG A 183 -21.71 -11.44 -1.13
N ALA A 184 -20.75 -11.63 -0.23
CA ALA A 184 -20.87 -12.54 0.92
C ALA A 184 -21.99 -12.12 1.87
N ALA A 185 -22.08 -10.84 2.21
CA ALA A 185 -23.13 -10.31 3.06
C ALA A 185 -24.52 -10.51 2.43
N LEU A 186 -24.63 -10.30 1.11
CA LEU A 186 -25.87 -10.55 0.39
C LEU A 186 -26.27 -12.02 0.42
N TRP A 187 -25.34 -12.96 0.19
CA TRP A 187 -25.66 -14.39 0.27
C TRP A 187 -26.09 -14.79 1.68
N LYS A 188 -25.37 -14.36 2.71
CA LYS A 188 -25.78 -14.58 4.12
C LYS A 188 -27.16 -14.02 4.40
N TYR A 189 -27.49 -12.87 3.82
CA TYR A 189 -28.79 -12.27 3.98
C TYR A 189 -29.88 -13.04 3.23
N ARG A 190 -29.68 -13.35 1.95
CA ARG A 190 -30.64 -14.09 1.11
C ARG A 190 -30.92 -15.51 1.63
N LEU A 191 -29.96 -16.07 2.38
CA LEU A 191 -30.11 -17.36 3.01
C LEU A 191 -30.86 -17.22 4.36
N ARG A 192 -30.60 -16.20 5.21
CA ARG A 192 -31.41 -15.89 6.42
C ARG A 192 -32.82 -15.36 6.08
N PRO A 193 -33.93 -15.67 6.78
CA PRO A 193 -34.54 -16.93 7.21
C PRO A 193 -36.05 -16.94 6.85
N ASN A 194 -36.49 -17.81 5.93
CA ASN A 194 -37.92 -18.13 5.72
C ASN A 194 -38.18 -19.65 5.83
N GLY A 195 -37.34 -20.39 6.58
CA GLY A 195 -37.40 -21.87 6.68
C GLY A 195 -36.74 -22.61 5.52
N GLN A 196 -36.59 -21.97 4.35
CA GLN A 196 -35.86 -22.55 3.20
C GLN A 196 -34.34 -22.63 3.43
N GLU A 197 -33.78 -21.77 4.30
CA GLU A 197 -32.35 -21.76 4.62
C GLU A 197 -31.87 -23.11 5.13
N GLU A 198 -32.58 -23.64 6.13
CA GLU A 198 -32.22 -24.88 6.79
C GLU A 198 -32.28 -26.03 5.81
N GLN A 199 -33.25 -26.01 4.87
CA GLN A 199 -33.30 -26.96 3.78
C GLN A 199 -32.07 -26.84 2.87
N LEU A 200 -31.71 -25.65 2.39
CA LEU A 200 -30.56 -25.47 1.50
C LEU A 200 -29.23 -25.80 2.18
N ILE A 201 -29.08 -25.42 3.46
CA ILE A 201 -27.91 -25.75 4.27
C ILE A 201 -27.86 -27.26 4.50
N THR A 202 -28.97 -27.91 4.81
CA THR A 202 -29.03 -29.37 5.01
C THR A 202 -28.72 -30.11 3.73
N LEU A 203 -29.27 -29.66 2.59
CA LEU A 203 -28.96 -30.21 1.27
C LEU A 203 -27.47 -30.05 0.96
N TRP A 204 -26.91 -28.85 1.14
CA TRP A 204 -25.47 -28.60 0.95
C TRP A 204 -24.62 -29.47 1.87
N ALA A 205 -25.01 -29.55 3.15
CA ALA A 205 -24.32 -30.30 4.19
C ALA A 205 -24.30 -31.80 3.89
N GLY A 206 -25.43 -32.35 3.41
CA GLY A 206 -25.57 -33.76 3.03
C GLY A 206 -24.69 -34.18 1.84
N LEU A 207 -24.14 -33.22 1.08
CA LEU A 207 -23.18 -33.52 0.03
C LEU A 207 -21.77 -33.81 0.59
N THR A 208 -21.51 -33.54 1.87
CA THR A 208 -20.17 -33.53 2.46
C THR A 208 -20.08 -34.43 3.70
N PRO A 209 -18.94 -35.11 3.95
CA PRO A 209 -18.74 -35.83 5.22
C PRO A 209 -18.64 -34.90 6.44
N THR A 210 -18.20 -33.66 6.26
CA THR A 210 -17.94 -32.68 7.34
C THR A 210 -18.51 -31.31 6.96
N PRO A 211 -19.82 -31.09 7.14
CA PRO A 211 -20.48 -29.90 6.64
C PRO A 211 -20.02 -28.65 7.39
N SER A 212 -19.57 -27.64 6.64
CA SER A 212 -19.39 -26.29 7.18
C SER A 212 -20.68 -25.51 6.98
N PRO A 213 -21.29 -24.93 8.03
CA PRO A 213 -22.48 -24.08 7.88
C PRO A 213 -22.19 -22.84 7.01
N ASP A 214 -20.91 -22.47 6.89
CA ASP A 214 -20.48 -21.37 6.05
C ASP A 214 -20.20 -21.77 4.58
N GLY A 215 -20.14 -23.06 4.26
CA GLY A 215 -19.69 -23.56 2.96
C GLY A 215 -20.53 -23.05 1.80
N LEU A 216 -21.86 -23.06 1.96
CA LEU A 216 -22.82 -22.64 0.94
C LEU A 216 -22.61 -21.18 0.52
N TRP A 217 -22.73 -20.23 1.45
CA TRP A 217 -22.62 -18.81 1.10
C TRP A 217 -21.22 -18.44 0.60
N LYS A 218 -20.17 -19.08 1.12
CA LYS A 218 -18.80 -18.85 0.65
C LYS A 218 -18.63 -19.34 -0.79
N GLY A 219 -19.10 -20.55 -1.09
CA GLY A 219 -19.00 -21.13 -2.43
C GLY A 219 -19.76 -20.32 -3.47
N LEU A 220 -21.00 -19.91 -3.17
CA LEU A 220 -21.77 -19.04 -4.06
C LEU A 220 -21.10 -17.67 -4.25
N THR A 221 -20.47 -17.13 -3.19
CA THR A 221 -19.68 -15.89 -3.29
C THR A 221 -18.47 -16.08 -4.20
N ALA A 222 -17.73 -17.18 -4.06
CA ALA A 222 -16.55 -17.47 -4.86
C ALA A 222 -16.88 -17.57 -6.36
N ILE A 223 -18.01 -18.20 -6.72
CA ILE A 223 -18.49 -18.28 -8.10
C ILE A 223 -18.76 -16.87 -8.64
N VAL A 224 -19.56 -16.07 -7.93
CA VAL A 224 -19.93 -14.71 -8.36
C VAL A 224 -18.70 -13.81 -8.47
N ASP A 225 -17.80 -13.85 -7.49
CA ASP A 225 -16.57 -13.06 -7.45
C ASP A 225 -15.58 -13.44 -8.56
N SER A 226 -15.64 -14.68 -9.05
CA SER A 226 -14.86 -15.13 -10.22
C SER A 226 -15.45 -14.57 -11.52
N TYR A 227 -16.78 -14.50 -11.66
CA TYR A 227 -17.41 -13.80 -12.79
C TYR A 227 -17.15 -12.29 -12.78
N ASP A 228 -16.99 -11.68 -11.59
CA ASP A 228 -16.63 -10.26 -11.47
C ASP A 228 -15.27 -9.94 -12.15
N GLU A 229 -14.42 -10.92 -12.46
CA GLU A 229 -13.17 -10.70 -13.23
C GLU A 229 -13.41 -10.23 -14.67
N TRP A 230 -14.57 -10.57 -15.26
CA TRP A 230 -15.01 -10.06 -16.57
C TRP A 230 -15.88 -8.80 -16.45
N GLY A 231 -16.15 -8.38 -15.23
CA GLY A 231 -16.89 -7.18 -14.91
C GLY A 231 -18.01 -7.44 -13.89
N PRO A 232 -18.27 -6.49 -12.97
CA PRO A 232 -19.25 -6.64 -11.90
C PRO A 232 -20.70 -6.88 -12.35
N ASP A 233 -21.05 -6.47 -13.58
CA ASP A 233 -22.39 -6.67 -14.12
C ASP A 233 -22.62 -8.15 -14.45
N ILE A 234 -21.58 -8.84 -14.95
CA ILE A 234 -21.63 -10.26 -15.26
C ILE A 234 -21.80 -11.05 -13.96
N GLY A 235 -21.01 -10.75 -12.93
CA GLY A 235 -21.19 -11.38 -11.62
C GLY A 235 -22.56 -11.08 -11.00
N THR A 236 -23.12 -9.88 -11.21
CA THR A 236 -24.48 -9.56 -10.75
C THR A 236 -25.55 -10.37 -11.48
N LYS A 237 -25.47 -10.47 -12.81
CA LYS A 237 -26.37 -11.32 -13.62
C LYS A 237 -26.33 -12.77 -13.16
N VAL A 238 -25.13 -13.31 -12.95
CA VAL A 238 -24.94 -14.68 -12.42
C VAL A 238 -25.49 -14.82 -11.01
N GLN A 239 -25.28 -13.84 -10.15
CA GLN A 239 -25.80 -13.85 -8.78
C GLN A 239 -27.34 -13.87 -8.75
N GLU A 240 -27.99 -13.08 -9.60
CA GLU A 240 -29.45 -13.06 -9.74
C GLU A 240 -29.96 -14.40 -10.29
N LEU A 241 -29.31 -14.95 -11.31
CA LEU A 241 -29.63 -16.26 -11.85
C LEU A 241 -29.52 -17.37 -10.78
N ILE A 242 -28.39 -17.45 -10.06
CA ILE A 242 -28.21 -18.45 -9.00
C ILE A 242 -29.29 -18.30 -7.94
N TYR A 243 -29.57 -17.08 -7.48
CA TYR A 243 -30.60 -16.84 -6.47
C TYR A 243 -31.98 -17.30 -6.95
N ASP A 244 -32.32 -16.91 -8.18
CA ASP A 244 -33.59 -17.25 -8.82
C ASP A 244 -33.81 -18.75 -9.02
N ARG A 245 -32.74 -19.56 -9.05
CA ARG A 245 -32.82 -21.03 -9.12
C ARG A 245 -32.83 -21.71 -7.76
N LEU A 246 -32.27 -21.06 -6.74
CA LEU A 246 -32.24 -21.58 -5.37
C LEU A 246 -33.51 -21.25 -4.58
N THR A 247 -34.21 -20.16 -4.92
CA THR A 247 -35.41 -19.75 -4.19
C THR A 247 -36.69 -20.09 -4.95
N THR A 248 -37.74 -20.40 -4.20
CA THR A 248 -39.10 -20.57 -4.76
C THR A 248 -39.91 -19.28 -4.60
N ASP A 249 -39.26 -18.12 -4.45
CA ASP A 249 -39.93 -16.83 -4.30
C ASP A 249 -40.91 -16.69 -5.46
N GLY A 250 -42.21 -16.79 -5.16
CA GLY A 250 -43.31 -17.11 -6.08
C GLY A 250 -43.60 -16.06 -7.13
N ARG A 251 -42.60 -15.65 -7.90
CA ARG A 251 -42.79 -14.87 -9.11
C ARG A 251 -43.69 -15.71 -10.02
N PRO A 252 -44.91 -15.23 -10.34
CA PRO A 252 -45.95 -16.04 -10.97
C PRO A 252 -45.60 -16.52 -12.40
N THR A 253 -44.47 -16.09 -12.94
CA THR A 253 -44.00 -16.41 -14.28
C THR A 253 -42.99 -17.56 -14.34
N ARG A 254 -42.63 -18.20 -13.21
CA ARG A 254 -41.58 -19.23 -13.20
C ARG A 254 -42.06 -20.61 -12.78
N VAL A 255 -41.58 -21.61 -13.53
CA VAL A 255 -41.74 -23.03 -13.22
C VAL A 255 -41.09 -23.32 -11.86
N PRO A 256 -41.81 -23.90 -10.89
CA PRO A 256 -41.24 -24.26 -9.60
C PRO A 256 -40.08 -25.25 -9.79
N VAL A 257 -38.95 -24.99 -9.14
CA VAL A 257 -37.78 -25.87 -9.17
C VAL A 257 -37.98 -27.00 -8.16
N SER A 258 -37.94 -28.25 -8.63
CA SER A 258 -38.07 -29.42 -7.77
C SER A 258 -36.92 -29.49 -6.74
N ASP A 259 -37.14 -30.12 -5.60
CA ASP A 259 -36.09 -30.24 -4.58
C ASP A 259 -34.91 -31.12 -5.07
N GLU A 260 -35.17 -32.07 -5.97
CA GLU A 260 -34.13 -32.86 -6.65
C GLU A 260 -33.27 -31.96 -7.56
N ASP A 261 -33.91 -31.16 -8.42
CA ASP A 261 -33.21 -30.20 -9.29
C ASP A 261 -32.38 -29.20 -8.46
N ARG A 262 -32.92 -28.76 -7.32
CA ARG A 262 -32.22 -27.85 -6.42
C ARG A 262 -30.98 -28.51 -5.80
N THR A 263 -31.10 -29.77 -5.39
CA THR A 263 -30.00 -30.55 -4.83
C THR A 263 -28.89 -30.75 -5.87
N ASP A 264 -29.26 -31.10 -7.09
CA ASP A 264 -28.31 -31.27 -8.19
C ASP A 264 -27.63 -29.95 -8.58
N PHE A 265 -28.39 -28.85 -8.60
CA PHE A 265 -27.81 -27.54 -8.87
C PHE A 265 -26.84 -27.11 -7.77
N LEU A 266 -27.16 -27.37 -6.50
CA LEU A 266 -26.24 -27.13 -5.38
C LEU A 266 -24.99 -27.99 -5.47
N LYS A 267 -25.10 -29.25 -5.92
CA LYS A 267 -23.95 -30.12 -6.18
C LYS A 267 -23.04 -29.55 -7.27
N ILE A 268 -23.60 -29.05 -8.37
CA ILE A 268 -22.84 -28.39 -9.45
C ILE A 268 -22.16 -27.11 -8.91
N CYS A 269 -22.89 -26.27 -8.17
CA CYS A 269 -22.33 -25.08 -7.52
C CYS A 269 -21.17 -25.43 -6.60
N ARG A 270 -21.31 -26.48 -5.80
CA ARG A 270 -20.28 -26.92 -4.86
C ARG A 270 -19.01 -27.38 -5.54
N LEU A 271 -19.14 -28.19 -6.60
CA LEU A 271 -18.00 -28.64 -7.39
C LEU A 271 -17.26 -27.46 -8.04
N ALA A 272 -18.01 -26.51 -8.60
CA ALA A 272 -17.44 -25.29 -9.17
C ALA A 272 -16.73 -24.43 -8.12
N ALA A 273 -17.38 -24.20 -6.97
CA ALA A 273 -16.81 -23.42 -5.87
C ALA A 273 -15.52 -24.03 -5.32
N ASN A 274 -15.49 -25.34 -5.09
CA ASN A 274 -14.30 -26.03 -4.59
C ASN A 274 -13.17 -26.02 -5.64
N ALA A 275 -13.50 -26.16 -6.92
CA ALA A 275 -12.52 -26.02 -8.00
C ALA A 275 -11.94 -24.59 -8.08
N LEU A 276 -12.77 -23.56 -7.92
CA LEU A 276 -12.32 -22.16 -7.88
C LEU A 276 -11.45 -21.87 -6.64
N ALA A 277 -11.81 -22.42 -5.49
CA ALA A 277 -11.02 -22.31 -4.27
C ALA A 277 -9.65 -23.01 -4.41
N ALA A 278 -9.62 -24.20 -5.04
CA ALA A 278 -8.40 -24.94 -5.31
C ALA A 278 -7.47 -24.21 -6.31
N ASP A 279 -8.04 -23.58 -7.34
CA ASP A 279 -7.27 -22.85 -8.36
C ASP A 279 -6.69 -21.52 -7.84
N ARG A 280 -7.29 -20.95 -6.79
CA ARG A 280 -6.85 -19.67 -6.24
C ARG A 280 -5.55 -19.85 -5.43
N SER A 281 -4.42 -19.46 -6.03
CA SER A 281 -3.12 -19.44 -5.38
C SER A 281 -3.02 -18.28 -4.39
N THR A 282 -3.30 -18.56 -3.12
CA THR A 282 -3.10 -17.61 -2.02
C THR A 282 -1.67 -17.78 -1.51
N LYS A 283 -0.75 -16.92 -1.95
CA LYS A 283 0.66 -16.92 -1.49
C LYS A 283 0.81 -16.34 -0.07
N PHE A 284 -0.19 -16.49 0.77
CA PHE A 284 -0.29 -15.82 2.07
C PHE A 284 0.86 -16.20 3.00
N LEU A 285 1.12 -17.50 3.21
CA LEU A 285 2.23 -17.95 4.06
C LEU A 285 3.61 -17.54 3.52
N PRO A 286 3.95 -17.78 2.23
CA PRO A 286 5.19 -17.25 1.65
C PRO A 286 5.36 -15.74 1.81
N VAL A 287 4.28 -14.96 1.69
CA VAL A 287 4.32 -13.51 1.86
C VAL A 287 4.58 -13.12 3.32
N ILE A 288 3.96 -13.79 4.30
CA ILE A 288 4.27 -13.56 5.72
C ILE A 288 5.75 -13.84 5.99
N VAL A 289 6.29 -14.95 5.47
CA VAL A 289 7.70 -15.31 5.62
C VAL A 289 8.60 -14.26 4.96
N ALA A 290 8.28 -13.81 3.74
CA ALA A 290 9.00 -12.75 3.04
C ALA A 290 8.98 -11.42 3.81
N GLN A 291 7.85 -11.06 4.43
CA GLN A 291 7.76 -9.89 5.29
C GLN A 291 8.60 -10.05 6.57
N GLY A 292 8.62 -11.24 7.17
CA GLY A 292 9.51 -11.55 8.29
C GLY A 292 10.99 -11.35 7.93
N PHE A 293 11.42 -11.89 6.78
CA PHE A 293 12.77 -11.68 6.26
C PHE A 293 13.07 -10.21 5.96
N PHE A 294 12.12 -9.47 5.40
CA PHE A 294 12.25 -8.04 5.15
C PHE A 294 12.52 -7.26 6.46
N ILE A 295 11.72 -7.50 7.51
CA ILE A 295 11.90 -6.86 8.83
C ILE A 295 13.26 -7.23 9.42
N GLY A 296 13.63 -8.51 9.38
CA GLY A 296 14.92 -8.99 9.86
C GLY A 296 16.08 -8.34 9.11
N THR A 297 15.96 -8.19 7.80
CA THR A 297 17.00 -7.55 6.98
C THR A 297 17.13 -6.06 7.29
N ILE A 298 16.02 -5.34 7.52
CA ILE A 298 16.06 -3.95 8.00
C ILE A 298 16.75 -3.85 9.37
N ALA A 299 16.43 -4.75 10.31
CA ALA A 299 17.07 -4.76 11.63
C ALA A 299 18.59 -4.98 11.53
N ILE A 300 19.02 -5.95 10.70
CA ILE A 300 20.43 -6.22 10.42
C ILE A 300 21.09 -5.00 9.76
N ALA A 301 20.41 -4.34 8.82
CA ALA A 301 20.91 -3.15 8.15
C ALA A 301 21.16 -1.99 9.13
N PHE A 302 20.26 -1.77 10.09
CA PHE A 302 20.48 -0.82 11.19
C PHE A 302 21.69 -1.21 12.06
N GLY A 303 21.81 -2.48 12.43
CA GLY A 303 22.95 -3.00 13.18
C GLY A 303 24.28 -2.75 12.45
N ARG A 304 24.36 -3.10 11.16
CA ARG A 304 25.56 -2.86 10.33
C ARG A 304 25.90 -1.37 10.19
N THR A 305 24.88 -0.53 10.06
CA THR A 305 25.07 0.93 9.97
C THR A 305 25.62 1.49 11.29
N LYS A 306 25.13 0.98 12.42
CA LYS A 306 25.63 1.31 13.76
C LYS A 306 27.07 0.85 13.97
N ASP A 307 27.41 -0.36 13.55
CA ASP A 307 28.78 -0.89 13.74
C ASP A 307 29.79 -0.14 12.86
N SER A 308 29.37 0.23 11.65
CA SER A 308 30.23 1.00 10.74
C SER A 308 30.42 2.45 11.20
N ALA A 309 29.49 2.97 12.02
CA ALA A 309 29.55 4.30 12.60
C ALA A 309 30.64 4.46 13.69
N THR A 310 30.96 3.39 14.40
CA THR A 310 31.87 3.42 15.57
C THR A 310 33.32 3.10 15.20
N GLY A 311 33.58 2.67 13.96
CA GLY A 311 34.93 2.32 13.49
C GLY A 311 35.88 3.54 13.34
N PRO A 312 37.20 3.34 13.48
CA PRO A 312 38.20 4.39 13.35
C PRO A 312 38.36 4.95 11.92
N ASN A 313 37.94 4.20 10.90
CA ASN A 313 37.85 4.63 9.51
C ASN A 313 36.48 4.24 8.96
N PRO A 314 35.45 5.09 9.11
CA PRO A 314 34.12 4.76 8.63
C PRO A 314 34.15 4.70 7.10
N ALA A 315 34.14 3.48 6.54
CA ALA A 315 33.93 3.28 5.11
C ALA A 315 32.54 3.78 4.68
N THR A 316 31.60 3.89 5.62
CA THR A 316 30.23 4.36 5.39
C THR A 316 29.89 5.48 6.36
N TYR A 317 29.48 6.63 5.83
CA TYR A 317 29.05 7.75 6.64
C TYR A 317 27.57 7.62 7.05
N ILE A 318 27.28 7.75 8.35
CA ILE A 318 25.94 7.56 8.95
C ILE A 318 24.89 8.47 8.33
N ASN A 319 25.24 9.72 8.04
CA ASN A 319 24.34 10.68 7.41
C ASN A 319 23.87 10.17 6.03
N ILE A 320 24.75 9.54 5.24
CA ILE A 320 24.35 8.99 3.93
C ILE A 320 23.44 7.77 4.11
N GLU A 321 23.78 6.86 5.02
CA GLU A 321 22.95 5.69 5.32
C GLU A 321 21.58 6.10 5.88
N GLY A 322 21.53 7.13 6.72
CA GLY A 322 20.29 7.73 7.22
C GLY A 322 19.34 8.13 6.09
N HIS A 323 19.85 8.75 5.02
CA HIS A 323 18.99 9.09 3.88
C HIS A 323 18.61 7.88 3.06
N SER A 324 19.49 6.88 2.94
CA SER A 324 19.12 5.62 2.28
C SER A 324 17.97 4.92 3.02
N ILE A 325 17.96 4.98 4.37
CA ILE A 325 16.85 4.55 5.22
C ILE A 325 15.59 5.40 4.97
N ALA A 326 15.72 6.73 4.94
CA ALA A 326 14.61 7.65 4.70
C ALA A 326 13.91 7.36 3.37
N PHE A 327 14.68 7.30 2.28
CA PHE A 327 14.17 6.96 0.95
C PHE A 327 13.60 5.54 0.86
N SER A 328 14.07 4.60 1.67
CA SER A 328 13.50 3.23 1.71
C SER A 328 12.18 3.19 2.47
N SER A 329 12.05 3.98 3.53
CA SER A 329 10.84 4.10 4.34
C SER A 329 9.65 4.65 3.54
N LEU A 330 9.91 5.47 2.51
CA LEU A 330 8.90 5.91 1.55
C LEU A 330 8.12 4.75 0.91
N TYR A 331 8.73 3.56 0.81
CA TYR A 331 8.17 2.37 0.14
C TYR A 331 7.54 1.37 1.11
N PHE A 332 7.43 1.67 2.40
CA PHE A 332 6.81 0.75 3.36
C PHE A 332 5.32 0.46 3.09
N TRP A 333 4.66 1.26 2.24
CA TRP A 333 3.32 0.95 1.72
C TRP A 333 3.27 -0.35 0.87
N ILE A 334 4.41 -0.88 0.39
CA ILE A 334 4.48 -2.17 -0.31
C ILE A 334 4.04 -3.32 0.61
N ILE A 335 4.33 -3.22 1.91
CA ILE A 335 4.02 -4.25 2.90
C ILE A 335 2.52 -4.62 2.88
N PRO A 336 1.58 -3.68 3.10
CA PRO A 336 0.16 -4.01 3.06
C PRO A 336 -0.33 -4.32 1.64
N ALA A 337 0.23 -3.69 0.59
CA ALA A 337 -0.18 -3.99 -0.78
C ALA A 337 0.07 -5.47 -1.14
N VAL A 338 1.28 -5.97 -0.87
CA VAL A 338 1.65 -7.38 -1.08
C VAL A 338 0.82 -8.30 -0.21
N MET A 339 0.58 -7.94 1.06
CA MET A 339 -0.27 -8.73 1.95
C MET A 339 -1.72 -8.82 1.43
N ILE A 340 -2.36 -7.70 1.08
CA ILE A 340 -3.74 -7.69 0.59
C ILE A 340 -3.83 -8.48 -0.71
N GLY A 341 -2.88 -8.28 -1.63
CA GLY A 341 -2.78 -9.08 -2.85
C GLY A 341 -2.69 -10.58 -2.57
N SER A 342 -1.92 -10.98 -1.54
CA SER A 342 -1.76 -12.39 -1.14
C SER A 342 -3.01 -13.00 -0.53
N ILE A 343 -3.83 -12.18 0.14
CA ILE A 343 -5.13 -12.59 0.67
C ILE A 343 -6.10 -12.83 -0.47
N ILE A 344 -6.20 -11.89 -1.42
CA ILE A 344 -7.08 -12.03 -2.60
C ILE A 344 -6.68 -13.26 -3.42
N GLY A 345 -5.37 -13.47 -3.58
CA GLY A 345 -4.81 -14.52 -4.42
C GLY A 345 -4.98 -14.24 -5.91
N VAL A 346 -4.50 -15.16 -6.73
CA VAL A 346 -4.59 -15.12 -8.20
C VAL A 346 -4.90 -16.53 -8.72
N SER A 347 -5.40 -16.66 -9.95
CA SER A 347 -5.53 -17.98 -10.59
C SER A 347 -4.15 -18.61 -10.78
N GLN A 348 -4.07 -19.95 -10.81
CA GLN A 348 -2.79 -20.64 -11.07
C GLN A 348 -2.36 -20.54 -12.54
N THR A 349 -3.32 -20.47 -13.46
CA THR A 349 -3.11 -20.28 -14.90
C THR A 349 -4.11 -19.28 -15.46
N ASP A 350 -3.85 -18.74 -16.66
CA ASP A 350 -4.80 -17.89 -17.40
C ASP A 350 -6.10 -18.63 -17.68
N ALA A 351 -6.02 -19.90 -18.09
CA ALA A 351 -7.14 -20.70 -18.56
C ALA A 351 -7.96 -21.38 -17.46
N ALA A 352 -7.46 -21.47 -16.22
CA ALA A 352 -8.11 -22.28 -15.19
C ALA A 352 -9.50 -21.77 -14.77
N ILE A 353 -9.63 -20.49 -14.38
CA ILE A 353 -10.95 -19.91 -14.06
C ILE A 353 -11.91 -19.99 -15.25
N PRO A 354 -11.53 -19.54 -16.48
CA PRO A 354 -12.40 -19.71 -17.65
C PRO A 354 -12.88 -21.16 -17.85
N ARG A 355 -11.98 -22.14 -17.69
CA ARG A 355 -12.31 -23.57 -17.82
C ARG A 355 -13.28 -24.04 -16.73
N ILE A 356 -13.09 -23.61 -15.48
CA ILE A 356 -13.98 -23.99 -14.36
C ILE A 356 -15.37 -23.38 -14.55
N LEU A 357 -15.45 -22.11 -14.95
CA LEU A 357 -16.72 -21.43 -15.23
C LEU A 357 -17.44 -22.04 -16.45
N GLU A 358 -16.69 -22.42 -17.49
CA GLU A 358 -17.25 -23.10 -18.67
C GLU A 358 -17.78 -24.49 -18.33
N ARG A 359 -17.09 -25.23 -17.44
CA ARG A 359 -17.57 -26.51 -16.92
C ARG A 359 -18.86 -26.31 -16.10
N PHE A 360 -18.88 -25.33 -15.20
CA PHE A 360 -20.07 -24.96 -14.42
C PHE A 360 -21.27 -24.66 -15.34
N ARG A 361 -21.04 -23.90 -16.41
CA ARG A 361 -22.05 -23.61 -17.44
C ARG A 361 -22.53 -24.87 -18.16
N THR A 362 -21.60 -25.70 -18.62
CA THR A 362 -21.91 -26.90 -19.41
C THR A 362 -22.69 -27.92 -18.59
N GLU A 363 -22.28 -28.17 -17.34
CA GLU A 363 -22.98 -29.08 -16.42
C GLU A 363 -24.37 -28.55 -16.07
N THR A 364 -24.50 -27.24 -15.81
CA THR A 364 -25.81 -26.60 -15.56
C THR A 364 -26.72 -26.74 -16.77
N LYS A 365 -26.23 -26.48 -17.98
CA LYS A 365 -27.01 -26.60 -19.23
C LYS A 365 -27.40 -28.04 -19.54
N ALA A 366 -26.51 -29.01 -19.28
CA ALA A 366 -26.77 -30.42 -19.52
C ALA A 366 -27.87 -30.96 -18.59
N ARG A 367 -27.86 -30.57 -17.30
CA ARG A 367 -28.91 -30.98 -16.35
C ARG A 367 -30.20 -30.16 -16.53
N PHE A 368 -30.09 -28.88 -16.85
CA PHE A 368 -31.20 -27.94 -16.90
C PHE A 368 -31.26 -27.18 -18.25
N PRO A 369 -31.62 -27.83 -19.36
CA PRO A 369 -31.58 -27.23 -20.70
C PRO A 369 -32.52 -26.03 -20.87
N ASN A 370 -33.58 -25.94 -20.06
CA ASN A 370 -34.58 -24.87 -20.10
C ASN A 370 -34.24 -23.67 -19.20
N TRP A 371 -33.12 -23.70 -18.49
CA TRP A 371 -32.73 -22.57 -17.64
C TRP A 371 -32.06 -21.48 -18.47
N GLU A 372 -32.30 -20.23 -18.06
CA GLU A 372 -31.65 -19.05 -18.65
C GLU A 372 -30.13 -19.25 -18.67
N GLN A 373 -29.49 -18.81 -19.75
CA GLN A 373 -28.11 -19.19 -20.03
C GLN A 373 -27.16 -18.36 -19.18
N LEU A 374 -26.34 -19.04 -18.38
CA LEU A 374 -25.12 -18.47 -17.82
C LEU A 374 -24.27 -17.86 -18.96
N PRO A 375 -23.46 -16.82 -18.66
CA PRO A 375 -22.62 -16.15 -19.66
C PRO A 375 -21.88 -17.13 -20.55
N SER A 376 -21.93 -16.89 -21.85
CA SER A 376 -21.31 -17.73 -22.86
C SER A 376 -19.79 -17.53 -22.89
N LYS A 377 -19.08 -18.40 -23.62
CA LYS A 377 -17.63 -18.26 -23.80
C LYS A 377 -17.28 -16.94 -24.53
N GLU A 378 -18.18 -16.50 -25.40
CA GLU A 378 -18.10 -15.24 -26.14
C GLU A 378 -18.25 -14.01 -25.22
N ASP A 379 -18.96 -14.16 -24.09
CA ASP A 379 -19.06 -13.14 -23.05
C ASP A 379 -17.82 -13.11 -22.15
N LEU A 380 -17.09 -14.23 -22.04
CA LEU A 380 -15.95 -14.42 -21.15
C LEU A 380 -14.59 -14.35 -21.88
N THR A 381 -14.42 -13.36 -22.75
CA THR A 381 -13.14 -13.17 -23.48
C THR A 381 -11.98 -12.73 -22.56
N MET A 382 -10.76 -13.12 -22.92
CA MET A 382 -9.55 -12.71 -22.17
C MET A 382 -9.31 -11.20 -22.23
N ASP A 383 -9.57 -10.56 -23.37
CA ASP A 383 -9.46 -9.09 -23.51
C ASP A 383 -10.40 -8.36 -22.54
N LEU A 384 -11.62 -8.89 -22.35
CA LEU A 384 -12.56 -8.32 -21.40
C LEU A 384 -12.08 -8.52 -19.95
N ARG A 385 -11.56 -9.70 -19.61
CA ARG A 385 -10.98 -10.00 -18.29
C ARG A 385 -9.83 -9.07 -17.96
N GLU A 386 -8.88 -8.91 -18.89
CA GLU A 386 -7.72 -8.04 -18.77
C GLU A 386 -8.11 -6.59 -18.54
N ARG A 387 -9.22 -6.13 -19.14
CA ARG A 387 -9.68 -4.72 -19.12
C ARG A 387 -10.83 -4.41 -18.18
N SER A 388 -11.35 -5.36 -17.39
CA SER A 388 -12.57 -5.13 -16.60
C SER A 388 -12.46 -5.49 -15.12
N GLY A 389 -11.61 -6.44 -14.75
CA GLY A 389 -11.51 -6.86 -13.35
C GLY A 389 -10.53 -7.99 -13.03
N GLY A 390 -9.92 -8.64 -14.02
CA GLY A 390 -8.95 -9.72 -13.84
C GLY A 390 -7.60 -9.27 -13.27
N ILE A 391 -7.36 -7.97 -13.18
CA ILE A 391 -6.18 -7.39 -12.54
C ILE A 391 -6.61 -6.75 -11.21
N TYR A 392 -6.40 -7.41 -10.09
CA TYR A 392 -6.95 -6.92 -8.81
C TYR A 392 -6.31 -5.63 -8.28
N SER A 393 -5.04 -5.39 -8.62
CA SER A 393 -4.36 -4.12 -8.35
C SER A 393 -4.86 -2.98 -9.24
N TRP A 394 -5.62 -3.28 -10.29
CA TRP A 394 -6.10 -2.32 -11.28
C TRP A 394 -7.56 -2.61 -11.66
N GLN A 395 -8.51 -1.89 -11.08
CA GLN A 395 -9.92 -2.04 -11.42
C GLN A 395 -10.42 -0.85 -12.25
N PRO A 396 -10.54 -1.00 -13.58
CA PRO A 396 -10.98 0.07 -14.47
C PRO A 396 -12.46 0.36 -14.34
N LYS A 397 -13.27 -0.67 -14.05
CA LYS A 397 -14.66 -0.49 -13.70
C LYS A 397 -14.70 -0.32 -12.20
N GLU A 398 -14.75 0.92 -11.71
CA GLU A 398 -14.85 1.15 -10.28
C GLU A 398 -16.09 0.40 -9.78
N SER A 399 -15.88 -0.66 -8.99
CA SER A 399 -16.97 -1.42 -8.38
C SER A 399 -17.82 -0.57 -7.42
N ARG A 400 -17.54 0.74 -7.29
CA ARG A 400 -18.36 1.73 -6.59
C ARG A 400 -19.77 1.82 -7.14
N ILE A 401 -19.98 1.75 -8.46
CA ILE A 401 -21.34 1.77 -9.03
C ILE A 401 -22.06 0.47 -8.69
N ALA A 402 -21.37 -0.66 -8.83
CA ALA A 402 -21.90 -1.95 -8.43
C ALA A 402 -22.24 -1.98 -6.93
N PHE A 403 -21.34 -1.55 -6.05
CA PHE A 403 -21.55 -1.52 -4.60
C PHE A 403 -22.64 -0.53 -4.17
N LYS A 404 -22.64 0.71 -4.69
CA LYS A 404 -23.70 1.70 -4.41
C LYS A 404 -25.07 1.23 -4.88
N SER A 405 -25.16 0.71 -6.11
CA SER A 405 -26.40 0.16 -6.64
C SER A 405 -26.84 -1.08 -5.84
N HIS A 406 -25.89 -1.85 -5.31
CA HIS A 406 -26.17 -3.05 -4.52
C HIS A 406 -26.69 -2.75 -3.12
N ILE A 407 -26.05 -1.82 -2.38
CA ILE A 407 -26.56 -1.33 -1.09
C ILE A 407 -27.94 -0.71 -1.29
N ALA A 408 -28.10 0.16 -2.27
CA ALA A 408 -29.37 0.83 -2.53
C ALA A 408 -30.50 -0.15 -2.87
N LYS A 409 -30.23 -1.21 -3.67
CA LYS A 409 -31.24 -2.19 -4.09
C LYS A 409 -31.58 -3.22 -3.01
N CYS A 410 -30.60 -3.68 -2.23
CA CYS A 410 -30.83 -4.74 -1.23
C CYS A 410 -31.59 -4.23 0.00
N ASP A 411 -31.41 -2.98 0.40
CA ASP A 411 -31.97 -2.48 1.66
C ASP A 411 -33.29 -1.70 1.51
N LEU A 412 -33.48 -0.95 0.41
CA LEU A 412 -34.70 -0.16 0.22
C LEU A 412 -35.93 -1.06 0.02
N LYS A 413 -35.79 -2.14 -0.75
CA LYS A 413 -36.89 -3.08 -1.04
C LYS A 413 -37.27 -3.92 0.19
N ARG A 414 -36.32 -4.18 1.08
CA ARG A 414 -36.52 -4.93 2.33
C ARG A 414 -37.35 -4.16 3.35
N HIS A 415 -37.14 -2.85 3.48
CA HIS A 415 -37.84 -2.04 4.49
C HIS A 415 -39.24 -1.60 4.08
N ILE A 416 -39.51 -1.47 2.78
CA ILE A 416 -40.85 -1.12 2.28
C ILE A 416 -41.81 -2.33 2.39
N SER A 417 -41.30 -3.56 2.37
CA SER A 417 -42.13 -4.77 2.18
C SER A 417 -42.43 -5.58 3.45
N GLY A 418 -41.83 -5.26 4.60
CA GLY A 418 -42.00 -6.02 5.84
C GLY A 418 -43.05 -5.43 6.77
N PRO A 419 -44.26 -6.02 6.90
CA PRO A 419 -45.26 -5.51 7.82
C PRO A 419 -44.93 -5.95 9.26
N GLY A 420 -44.54 -5.01 10.12
CA GLY A 420 -44.84 -5.11 11.55
C GLY A 420 -43.73 -5.45 12.56
N ARG A 421 -42.42 -5.44 12.22
CA ARG A 421 -41.36 -5.58 13.25
C ARG A 421 -40.17 -4.65 13.03
N TYR A 422 -40.06 -3.65 13.92
CA TYR A 422 -38.99 -2.64 14.08
C TYR A 422 -38.97 -1.56 12.97
N GLY A 423 -38.77 -0.27 13.20
CA GLY A 423 -38.24 0.48 14.34
C GLY A 423 -37.54 1.71 13.76
N ASN A 424 -38.31 2.72 13.38
CA ASN A 424 -37.91 4.03 12.84
C ASN A 424 -36.99 3.98 11.61
N CYS A 425 -37.48 4.40 10.45
CA CYS A 425 -36.71 4.65 9.21
C CYS A 425 -35.33 5.31 9.46
N TRP A 426 -35.24 6.11 10.51
CA TRP A 426 -34.01 6.72 11.02
C TRP A 426 -32.88 5.73 11.34
N GLN A 427 -33.14 4.58 11.98
CA GLN A 427 -32.08 3.62 12.30
C GLN A 427 -31.48 2.99 11.04
N LEU A 428 -32.30 2.76 10.01
CA LEU A 428 -31.84 2.31 8.70
C LEU A 428 -30.98 3.38 8.03
N ILE A 429 -31.45 4.64 8.01
CA ILE A 429 -30.70 5.76 7.43
C ILE A 429 -29.34 5.91 8.14
N VAL A 430 -29.31 5.88 9.47
CA VAL A 430 -28.07 5.99 10.25
C VAL A 430 -27.14 4.81 9.96
N TRP A 431 -27.65 3.58 9.89
CA TRP A 431 -26.82 2.41 9.55
C TRP A 431 -26.28 2.49 8.11
N ALA A 432 -27.12 2.82 7.12
CA ALA A 432 -26.71 2.95 5.72
C ALA A 432 -25.69 4.07 5.53
N ILE A 433 -25.89 5.23 6.19
CA ILE A 433 -24.92 6.32 6.22
C ILE A 433 -23.61 5.83 6.84
N ASN A 434 -23.66 5.11 7.97
CA ASN A 434 -22.46 4.59 8.61
C ASN A 434 -21.70 3.58 7.74
N GLU A 435 -22.39 2.69 7.02
CA GLU A 435 -21.76 1.74 6.09
C GLU A 435 -21.21 2.43 4.84
N VAL A 436 -21.93 3.39 4.26
CA VAL A 436 -21.45 4.18 3.12
C VAL A 436 -20.26 5.04 3.52
N LEU A 437 -20.30 5.68 4.69
CA LEU A 437 -19.19 6.45 5.23
C LEU A 437 -18.01 5.53 5.57
N ALA A 438 -18.23 4.38 6.20
CA ALA A 438 -17.18 3.41 6.49
C ALA A 438 -16.55 2.90 5.20
N PHE A 439 -17.34 2.56 4.19
CA PHE A 439 -16.84 2.15 2.89
C PHE A 439 -16.06 3.27 2.20
N THR A 440 -16.59 4.49 2.16
CA THR A 440 -15.94 5.63 1.50
C THR A 440 -14.62 5.97 2.21
N LEU A 441 -14.63 5.97 3.54
CA LEU A 441 -13.45 6.23 4.35
C LEU A 441 -12.40 5.12 4.18
N VAL A 442 -12.80 3.85 4.22
CA VAL A 442 -11.87 2.71 4.09
C VAL A 442 -11.39 2.51 2.64
N SER A 443 -12.17 2.82 1.62
CA SER A 443 -11.73 2.61 0.23
C SER A 443 -10.99 3.81 -0.37
N HIS A 444 -11.17 5.03 0.15
CA HIS A 444 -10.53 6.24 -0.39
C HIS A 444 -9.49 6.86 0.53
N LEU A 445 -9.81 7.04 1.81
CA LEU A 445 -8.93 7.72 2.74
C LEU A 445 -7.86 6.75 3.26
N PHE A 446 -8.23 5.50 3.52
CA PHE A 446 -7.30 4.52 4.06
C PHE A 446 -6.10 4.22 3.14
N PRO A 447 -6.23 4.07 1.79
CA PRO A 447 -5.05 4.02 0.92
C PRO A 447 -4.10 5.21 1.09
N ILE A 448 -4.66 6.42 1.24
CA ILE A 448 -3.88 7.64 1.47
C ILE A 448 -3.19 7.59 2.83
N ILE A 449 -3.85 7.13 3.89
CA ILE A 449 -3.25 6.97 5.23
C ILE A 449 -2.12 5.95 5.20
N VAL A 450 -2.34 4.79 4.58
CA VAL A 450 -1.33 3.73 4.43
C VAL A 450 -0.10 4.26 3.69
N PHE A 451 -0.33 4.94 2.58
CA PHE A 451 0.71 5.60 1.80
C PHE A 451 1.46 6.68 2.60
N ALA A 452 0.70 7.61 3.20
CA ALA A 452 1.24 8.75 3.93
C ALA A 452 2.03 8.32 5.16
N CYS A 453 1.69 7.21 5.82
CA CYS A 453 2.47 6.68 6.94
C CYS A 453 3.92 6.34 6.54
N GLY A 454 4.12 5.71 5.38
CA GLY A 454 5.46 5.43 4.86
C GLY A 454 6.19 6.70 4.41
N ALA A 455 5.50 7.55 3.63
CA ALA A 455 6.05 8.81 3.14
C ALA A 455 6.47 9.75 4.28
N PHE A 456 5.61 9.91 5.28
CA PHE A 456 5.86 10.70 6.49
C PHE A 456 7.03 10.13 7.29
N GLY A 457 7.10 8.80 7.46
CA GLY A 457 8.22 8.16 8.14
C GLY A 457 9.57 8.44 7.46
N GLY A 458 9.61 8.33 6.13
CA GLY A 458 10.79 8.69 5.33
C GLY A 458 11.18 10.16 5.50
N LEU A 459 10.24 11.07 5.25
CA LEU A 459 10.46 12.51 5.39
C LEU A 459 10.91 12.89 6.80
N LEU A 460 10.32 12.30 7.84
CA LEU A 460 10.69 12.57 9.23
C LEU A 460 12.11 12.11 9.54
N ILE A 461 12.51 10.92 9.06
CA ILE A 461 13.90 10.46 9.19
C ILE A 461 14.83 11.41 8.46
N SER A 462 14.50 11.81 7.23
CA SER A 462 15.31 12.76 6.45
C SER A 462 15.47 14.12 7.16
N LEU A 463 14.40 14.66 7.74
CA LEU A 463 14.40 15.95 8.46
C LEU A 463 15.30 15.92 9.70
N LEU A 464 15.43 14.74 10.28
CA LEU A 464 16.27 14.48 11.44
C LEU A 464 17.70 14.11 11.05
N ILE A 465 18.14 14.23 9.81
CA ILE A 465 19.55 14.07 9.45
C ILE A 465 20.20 15.46 9.39
N PRO A 466 21.35 15.69 10.07
CA PRO A 466 22.05 16.97 9.97
C PRO A 466 22.46 17.32 8.53
N PRO A 467 22.30 18.60 8.11
CA PRO A 467 21.76 19.71 8.90
C PRO A 467 20.24 19.58 9.09
N VAL A 468 19.75 19.79 10.33
CA VAL A 468 18.35 19.55 10.67
C VAL A 468 17.46 20.59 9.98
N GLY A 469 16.57 20.12 9.10
CA GLY A 469 15.63 20.97 8.37
C GLY A 469 15.37 20.48 6.95
N VAL A 470 14.63 21.29 6.19
CA VAL A 470 14.32 20.99 4.79
C VAL A 470 15.49 21.41 3.90
N ASP A 471 16.18 20.43 3.34
CA ASP A 471 17.31 20.59 2.41
C ASP A 471 16.97 20.11 0.98
N CYS A 472 17.97 19.98 0.13
CA CYS A 472 17.85 19.48 -1.25
C CYS A 472 17.28 18.04 -1.33
N ARG A 473 17.50 17.19 -0.34
CA ARG A 473 17.17 15.75 -0.37
C ARG A 473 15.68 15.55 -0.19
N HIS A 474 15.10 16.36 0.69
CA HIS A 474 13.66 16.42 0.92
C HIS A 474 12.92 16.76 -0.37
N ILE A 475 13.49 17.60 -1.25
CA ILE A 475 12.87 17.88 -2.55
C ILE A 475 12.74 16.60 -3.37
N GLY A 476 13.76 15.74 -3.39
CA GLY A 476 13.68 14.44 -4.07
C GLY A 476 12.57 13.55 -3.53
N GLU A 477 12.46 13.43 -2.20
CA GLU A 477 11.40 12.64 -1.54
C GLU A 477 10.00 13.21 -1.79
N LEU A 478 9.87 14.54 -1.73
CA LEU A 478 8.63 15.26 -2.01
C LEU A 478 8.23 15.14 -3.48
N LEU A 479 9.17 15.17 -4.42
CA LEU A 479 8.88 14.98 -5.85
C LEU A 479 8.36 13.58 -6.16
N ILE A 480 8.96 12.53 -5.57
CA ILE A 480 8.46 11.15 -5.71
C ILE A 480 7.04 11.05 -5.11
N THR A 481 6.86 11.58 -3.90
CA THR A 481 5.57 11.61 -3.21
C THR A 481 4.51 12.35 -4.01
N PHE A 482 4.87 13.52 -4.56
CA PHE A 482 4.00 14.33 -5.39
C PHE A 482 3.64 13.61 -6.69
N ALA A 483 4.60 12.95 -7.35
CA ALA A 483 4.35 12.16 -8.55
C ALA A 483 3.31 11.05 -8.29
N TRP A 484 3.40 10.35 -7.16
CA TRP A 484 2.41 9.34 -6.76
C TRP A 484 1.03 9.95 -6.45
N VAL A 485 0.97 11.09 -5.76
CA VAL A 485 -0.31 11.78 -5.47
C VAL A 485 -0.97 12.29 -6.75
N VAL A 486 -0.20 12.89 -7.66
CA VAL A 486 -0.68 13.32 -8.98
C VAL A 486 -1.15 12.12 -9.80
N SER A 487 -0.36 11.02 -9.83
CA SER A 487 -0.69 9.76 -10.49
C SER A 487 -2.05 9.22 -10.05
N ALA A 488 -2.30 9.18 -8.74
CA ALA A 488 -3.58 8.77 -8.16
C ALA A 488 -4.71 9.77 -8.43
N GLY A 489 -4.40 11.07 -8.47
CA GLY A 489 -5.33 12.15 -8.83
C GLY A 489 -5.80 12.06 -10.28
N LEU A 490 -4.89 11.74 -11.21
CA LEU A 490 -5.20 11.58 -12.63
C LEU A 490 -6.22 10.46 -12.88
N ASN A 491 -6.19 9.39 -12.07
CA ASN A 491 -7.20 8.32 -12.15
C ASN A 491 -8.62 8.77 -11.79
N ARG A 492 -8.76 9.92 -11.10
CA ARG A 492 -10.06 10.48 -10.68
C ARG A 492 -10.60 11.55 -11.61
N LEU A 493 -9.90 11.88 -12.70
CA LEU A 493 -10.37 12.93 -13.61
C LEU A 493 -11.71 12.53 -14.25
N PRO A 494 -12.70 13.45 -14.30
CA PRO A 494 -14.06 13.15 -14.76
C PRO A 494 -14.12 12.76 -16.23
N ILE A 495 -13.13 13.17 -17.04
CA ILE A 495 -12.97 12.75 -18.44
C ILE A 495 -12.93 11.22 -18.55
N PHE A 496 -12.40 10.53 -17.53
CA PHE A 496 -12.36 9.06 -17.47
C PHE A 496 -13.57 8.45 -16.74
N ALA A 497 -14.32 9.25 -15.98
CA ALA A 497 -15.54 8.80 -15.28
C ALA A 497 -16.78 8.81 -16.19
N ALA A 498 -16.85 9.71 -17.17
CA ALA A 498 -17.96 9.79 -18.13
C ALA A 498 -18.11 8.51 -18.98
N ALA A 499 -17.02 7.75 -19.12
CA ALA A 499 -16.98 6.46 -19.81
C ALA A 499 -17.70 5.31 -19.07
N GLU A 500 -18.20 5.55 -17.85
CA GLU A 500 -18.87 4.53 -17.04
C GLU A 500 -20.41 4.52 -17.19
N SER A 501 -20.98 5.39 -18.04
CA SER A 501 -22.42 5.39 -18.32
C SER A 501 -22.89 4.03 -18.89
N GLU A 502 -24.07 3.60 -18.43
CA GLU A 502 -24.64 2.23 -18.48
C GLU A 502 -24.99 1.71 -19.88
N SER A 503 -24.61 2.42 -20.95
CA SER A 503 -24.83 1.97 -22.32
C SER A 503 -23.74 0.98 -22.74
N ASP A 504 -24.12 -0.27 -23.04
CA ASP A 504 -23.26 -1.33 -23.58
C ASP A 504 -22.78 -1.06 -25.03
N GLY A 505 -22.77 0.20 -25.47
CA GLY A 505 -22.36 0.62 -26.79
C GLY A 505 -20.86 0.47 -27.08
N GLU A 506 -20.52 0.47 -28.37
CA GLU A 506 -19.13 0.46 -28.87
C GLU A 506 -18.29 1.63 -28.31
N GLU A 507 -18.92 2.78 -28.08
CA GLU A 507 -18.30 3.97 -27.50
C GLU A 507 -17.73 3.70 -26.09
N THR A 508 -18.50 3.02 -25.24
CA THR A 508 -18.08 2.61 -23.90
C THR A 508 -16.87 1.68 -23.97
N ARG A 509 -16.85 0.73 -24.93
CA ARG A 509 -15.69 -0.16 -25.15
C ARG A 509 -14.45 0.62 -25.56
N ARG A 510 -14.59 1.59 -26.47
CA ARG A 510 -13.49 2.46 -26.92
C ARG A 510 -12.96 3.32 -25.77
N ALA A 511 -13.84 3.89 -24.95
CA ALA A 511 -13.45 4.70 -23.82
C ALA A 511 -12.71 3.89 -22.74
N ARG A 512 -13.16 2.65 -22.45
CA ARG A 512 -12.43 1.72 -21.55
C ARG A 512 -11.04 1.39 -22.07
N ARG A 513 -10.91 1.10 -23.37
CA ARG A 513 -9.61 0.85 -24.01
C ARG A 513 -8.68 2.06 -23.88
N ASN A 514 -9.18 3.26 -24.14
CA ASN A 514 -8.40 4.49 -24.02
C ASN A 514 -7.97 4.74 -22.56
N ARG A 515 -8.84 4.49 -21.59
CA ARG A 515 -8.52 4.58 -20.16
C ARG A 515 -7.42 3.60 -19.75
N PHE A 516 -7.49 2.35 -20.20
CA PHE A 516 -6.45 1.35 -19.96
C PHE A 516 -5.08 1.84 -20.44
N TRP A 517 -4.98 2.25 -21.71
CA TRP A 517 -3.72 2.74 -22.28
C TRP A 517 -3.20 4.01 -21.61
N PHE A 518 -4.09 4.95 -21.28
CA PHE A 518 -3.72 6.15 -20.54
C PHE A 518 -3.08 5.81 -19.18
N ILE A 519 -3.72 4.93 -18.41
CA ILE A 519 -3.22 4.51 -17.10
C ILE A 519 -1.87 3.79 -17.26
N MET A 520 -1.76 2.87 -18.24
CA MET A 520 -0.51 2.18 -18.53
C MET A 520 0.64 3.14 -18.87
N CYS A 521 0.42 4.11 -19.76
CA CYS A 521 1.43 5.11 -20.11
C CYS A 521 1.82 5.98 -18.91
N LYS A 522 0.83 6.43 -18.12
CA LYS A 522 1.07 7.18 -16.89
C LYS A 522 1.93 6.37 -15.92
N ASP A 523 1.59 5.12 -15.66
CA ASP A 523 2.32 4.27 -14.71
C ASP A 523 3.75 3.96 -15.17
N ILE A 524 3.99 3.81 -16.48
CA ILE A 524 5.33 3.68 -17.04
C ILE A 524 6.15 4.93 -16.71
N VAL A 525 5.61 6.13 -16.99
CA VAL A 525 6.29 7.40 -16.75
C VAL A 525 6.57 7.61 -15.27
N VAL A 526 5.57 7.40 -14.41
CA VAL A 526 5.73 7.60 -12.95
C VAL A 526 6.65 6.53 -12.36
N THR A 527 6.57 5.27 -12.79
CA THR A 527 7.52 4.24 -12.35
C THR A 527 8.94 4.57 -12.78
N ALA A 528 9.14 5.00 -14.03
CA ALA A 528 10.45 5.40 -14.51
C ALA A 528 11.01 6.59 -13.70
N ALA A 529 10.17 7.58 -13.37
CA ALA A 529 10.56 8.70 -12.52
C ALA A 529 10.93 8.23 -11.09
N THR A 530 10.15 7.32 -10.51
CA THR A 530 10.40 6.74 -9.18
C THR A 530 11.68 5.91 -9.16
N MET A 531 11.91 5.04 -10.16
CA MET A 531 13.15 4.26 -10.29
C MET A 531 14.36 5.17 -10.53
N GLY A 532 14.20 6.20 -11.37
CA GLY A 532 15.20 7.24 -11.57
C GLY A 532 15.54 7.95 -10.26
N GLY A 533 14.53 8.31 -9.46
CA GLY A 533 14.70 8.87 -8.11
C GLY A 533 15.49 7.95 -7.19
N ILE A 534 15.19 6.65 -7.16
CA ILE A 534 15.98 5.66 -6.40
C ILE A 534 17.43 5.69 -6.90
N ILE A 535 17.69 5.57 -8.20
CA ILE A 535 19.06 5.55 -8.75
C ILE A 535 19.82 6.84 -8.38
N VAL A 536 19.20 8.01 -8.59
CA VAL A 536 19.75 9.34 -8.26
C VAL A 536 20.18 9.42 -6.79
N THR A 537 19.39 8.87 -5.87
CA THR A 537 19.75 8.84 -4.44
C THR A 537 20.93 7.94 -4.16
N GLN A 538 21.05 6.82 -4.87
CA GLN A 538 22.09 5.83 -4.62
C GLN A 538 23.42 6.19 -5.26
N ILE A 539 23.43 6.89 -6.40
CA ILE A 539 24.69 7.31 -7.07
C ILE A 539 25.34 8.52 -6.41
N GLY A 540 24.60 9.30 -5.62
CA GLY A 540 25.14 10.45 -4.87
C GLY A 540 24.92 11.81 -5.50
N VAL A 541 23.85 12.00 -6.30
CA VAL A 541 23.50 13.34 -6.80
C VAL A 541 23.25 14.33 -5.66
N PHE A 542 22.77 13.86 -4.50
CA PHE A 542 22.59 14.70 -3.32
C PHE A 542 23.88 14.90 -2.50
N ASN A 543 25.01 14.38 -2.95
CA ASN A 543 26.31 14.56 -2.32
C ASN A 543 26.95 15.88 -2.77
N GLN A 544 26.37 16.99 -2.34
CA GLN A 544 26.74 18.35 -2.75
C GLN A 544 26.57 19.37 -1.60
N CYS A 545 27.30 20.49 -1.66
CA CYS A 545 27.35 21.51 -0.59
C CYS A 545 25.97 21.98 -0.12
N ALA A 546 25.08 22.35 -1.04
CA ALA A 546 23.76 22.89 -0.73
C ALA A 546 22.90 21.95 0.16
N CYS A 547 23.09 20.64 0.03
CA CYS A 547 22.38 19.64 0.81
C CYS A 547 22.89 19.56 2.25
N TYR A 548 24.14 19.93 2.50
CA TYR A 548 24.76 19.86 3.82
C TYR A 548 24.86 21.23 4.51
N THR A 549 24.39 22.31 3.87
CA THR A 549 24.40 23.68 4.38
C THR A 549 23.00 24.30 4.51
N LEU A 550 21.92 23.53 4.30
CA LEU A 550 20.54 24.04 4.19
C LEU A 550 20.45 25.22 3.21
N TRP A 551 21.01 25.06 2.02
CA TRP A 551 21.07 26.13 1.01
C TRP A 551 21.82 27.38 1.51
N GLY A 552 22.91 27.16 2.26
CA GLY A 552 23.71 28.22 2.88
C GLY A 552 23.13 28.84 4.15
N LYS A 553 21.99 28.37 4.66
CA LYS A 553 21.42 28.86 5.93
C LYS A 553 22.19 28.40 7.16
N THR A 554 22.97 27.32 7.05
CA THR A 554 23.83 26.79 8.13
C THR A 554 25.24 26.49 7.62
N GLY A 555 26.17 26.36 8.56
CA GLY A 555 27.49 25.81 8.26
C GLY A 555 27.41 24.39 7.73
N LEU A 556 28.43 23.97 6.98
CA LEU A 556 28.54 22.66 6.38
C LEU A 556 28.56 21.56 7.46
N ALA A 557 27.48 20.78 7.53
CA ALA A 557 27.31 19.72 8.52
C ALA A 557 28.09 18.46 8.12
N LEU A 558 29.38 18.44 8.44
CA LEU A 558 30.27 17.29 8.22
C LEU A 558 30.07 16.23 9.32
N PRO A 559 30.05 14.92 8.98
CA PRO A 559 29.89 13.85 9.96
C PRO A 559 31.02 13.78 10.99
N GLU A 560 32.19 14.35 10.68
CA GLU A 560 33.33 14.47 11.58
C GLU A 560 33.16 15.56 12.65
N THR A 561 32.26 16.53 12.44
CA THR A 561 32.00 17.58 13.43
C THR A 561 31.35 16.99 14.67
N ASN A 562 31.93 17.22 15.86
CA ASN A 562 31.50 16.58 17.13
C ASN A 562 29.99 16.66 17.40
N SER A 563 29.37 17.82 17.14
CA SER A 563 27.91 18.01 17.32
C SER A 563 27.09 17.16 16.36
N VAL A 564 27.50 17.10 15.09
CA VAL A 564 26.88 16.28 14.04
C VAL A 564 27.07 14.79 14.31
N LYS A 565 28.30 14.37 14.62
CA LYS A 565 28.67 12.99 14.96
C LYS A 565 27.82 12.46 16.12
N THR A 566 27.75 13.22 17.21
CA THR A 566 26.98 12.85 18.42
C THR A 566 25.49 12.75 18.10
N THR A 567 24.97 13.70 17.32
CA THR A 567 23.56 13.70 16.90
C THR A 567 23.22 12.50 16.02
N LEU A 568 24.07 12.20 15.03
CA LEU A 568 23.90 11.04 14.15
C LEU A 568 23.98 9.73 14.94
N ALA A 569 24.96 9.60 15.84
CA ALA A 569 25.14 8.42 16.69
C ALA A 569 23.93 8.23 17.64
N LEU A 570 23.39 9.29 18.22
CA LEU A 570 22.19 9.22 19.04
C LEU A 570 20.98 8.74 18.21
N ARG A 571 20.75 9.36 17.05
CA ARG A 571 19.55 9.12 16.22
C ARG A 571 19.56 7.76 15.54
N ILE A 572 20.70 7.26 15.07
CA ILE A 572 20.80 5.91 14.49
C ILE A 572 20.52 4.83 15.54
N ASN A 573 20.83 5.09 16.81
CA ASN A 573 20.55 4.17 17.91
C ASN A 573 19.11 4.26 18.45
N THR A 574 18.38 5.35 18.17
CA THR A 574 17.08 5.62 18.81
C THR A 574 16.02 6.03 17.79
N SER A 575 16.05 7.28 17.34
CA SER A 575 14.98 7.89 16.54
C SER A 575 14.74 7.18 15.20
N TYR A 576 15.79 6.91 14.41
CA TYR A 576 15.63 6.31 13.08
C TYR A 576 14.99 4.93 13.13
N PRO A 577 15.49 3.95 13.93
CA PRO A 577 14.84 2.66 14.04
C PRO A 577 13.44 2.80 14.67
N ALA A 578 13.24 3.65 15.67
CA ALA A 578 11.92 3.84 16.27
C ALA A 578 10.88 4.31 15.24
N ILE A 579 11.21 5.30 14.41
CA ILE A 579 10.31 5.79 13.34
C ILE A 579 10.07 4.69 12.31
N ALA A 580 11.13 4.04 11.82
CA ALA A 580 11.01 3.01 10.79
C ALA A 580 10.17 1.81 11.27
N PHE A 581 10.45 1.26 12.46
CA PHE A 581 9.71 0.14 13.02
C PHE A 581 8.29 0.52 13.46
N LEU A 582 8.03 1.78 13.84
CA LEU A 582 6.66 2.25 14.08
C LEU A 582 5.85 2.25 12.78
N CYS A 583 6.42 2.78 11.68
CA CYS A 583 5.79 2.75 10.37
C CYS A 583 5.56 1.30 9.91
N VAL A 584 6.57 0.44 9.96
CA VAL A 584 6.45 -0.99 9.61
C VAL A 584 5.42 -1.70 10.50
N GLY A 585 5.41 -1.45 11.81
CA GLY A 585 4.45 -2.00 12.76
C GLY A 585 3.02 -1.56 12.46
N PHE A 586 2.81 -0.29 12.11
CA PHE A 586 1.51 0.19 11.64
C PHE A 586 1.04 -0.60 10.41
N GLN A 587 1.92 -0.80 9.43
CA GLN A 587 1.61 -1.55 8.22
C GLN A 587 1.34 -3.04 8.45
N LEU A 588 2.02 -3.67 9.41
CA LEU A 588 1.92 -5.11 9.69
C LEU A 588 0.86 -5.49 10.72
N VAL A 589 0.45 -4.56 11.58
CA VAL A 589 -0.47 -4.87 12.68
C VAL A 589 -1.77 -4.11 12.51
N ILE A 590 -1.72 -2.79 12.30
CA ILE A 590 -2.93 -1.97 12.25
C ILE A 590 -3.68 -2.22 10.95
N VAL A 591 -3.00 -2.21 9.81
CA VAL A 591 -3.65 -2.45 8.51
C VAL A 591 -4.33 -3.82 8.45
N PRO A 592 -3.67 -4.94 8.78
CA PRO A 592 -4.30 -6.26 8.69
C PRO A 592 -5.43 -6.43 9.72
N SER A 593 -5.28 -5.84 10.93
CA SER A 593 -6.36 -5.83 11.93
C SER A 593 -7.63 -5.16 11.41
N LEU A 594 -7.49 -4.00 10.77
CA LEU A 594 -8.62 -3.27 10.21
C LEU A 594 -9.31 -4.07 9.11
N LEU A 595 -8.53 -4.71 8.23
CA LEU A 595 -9.06 -5.55 7.16
C LEU A 595 -9.77 -6.79 7.67
N LEU A 596 -9.17 -7.49 8.64
CA LEU A 596 -9.76 -8.68 9.25
C LEU A 596 -11.08 -8.36 9.95
N ASN A 597 -11.16 -7.20 10.59
CA ASN A 597 -12.40 -6.75 11.21
C ASN A 597 -13.46 -6.32 10.20
N GLN A 598 -13.09 -5.49 9.22
CA GLN A 598 -14.06 -4.91 8.29
C GLN A 598 -14.52 -5.91 7.22
N TYR A 599 -13.62 -6.80 6.77
CA TYR A 599 -13.82 -7.66 5.61
C TYR A 599 -13.67 -9.14 5.95
N SER A 600 -14.04 -9.53 7.16
CA SER A 600 -13.91 -10.92 7.66
C SER A 600 -14.55 -11.96 6.75
N SER A 601 -15.66 -11.64 6.08
CA SER A 601 -16.36 -12.60 5.23
C SER A 601 -15.68 -12.75 3.88
N ALA A 602 -15.21 -11.65 3.28
CA ALA A 602 -14.40 -11.69 2.07
C ALA A 602 -13.11 -12.48 2.28
N ILE A 603 -12.40 -12.23 3.38
CA ILE A 603 -11.15 -12.93 3.71
C ILE A 603 -11.39 -14.44 3.86
N ARG A 604 -12.51 -14.83 4.49
CA ARG A 604 -12.93 -16.23 4.59
C ARG A 604 -13.26 -16.88 3.24
N VAL A 605 -13.72 -16.11 2.26
CA VAL A 605 -13.96 -16.58 0.88
C VAL A 605 -12.66 -16.70 0.11
N PHE A 606 -11.78 -15.69 0.17
CA PHE A 606 -10.52 -15.72 -0.56
C PHE A 606 -9.55 -16.79 -0.05
N LEU A 607 -9.54 -17.02 1.27
CA LEU A 607 -8.69 -18.03 1.92
C LEU A 607 -9.41 -19.36 2.13
N GLN A 608 -10.51 -19.60 1.40
CA GLN A 608 -11.20 -20.88 1.38
C GLN A 608 -10.32 -21.94 0.69
N ARG A 609 -10.29 -23.14 1.27
CA ARG A 609 -9.74 -24.36 0.70
C ARG A 609 -10.80 -25.13 -0.07
N ASP A 610 -10.35 -26.09 -0.87
CA ASP A 610 -11.19 -27.05 -1.59
C ASP A 610 -12.06 -27.94 -0.67
N ASP A 611 -11.67 -28.09 0.61
CA ASP A 611 -12.44 -28.77 1.65
C ASP A 611 -13.42 -27.85 2.41
N GLU A 612 -13.69 -26.65 1.89
CA GLU A 612 -14.55 -25.60 2.47
C GLU A 612 -14.04 -24.99 3.79
N LYS A 613 -12.90 -25.46 4.29
CA LYS A 613 -12.25 -24.87 5.46
C LYS A 613 -11.48 -23.62 5.06
N SER A 614 -11.26 -22.75 6.03
CA SER A 614 -10.44 -21.56 5.86
C SER A 614 -8.98 -21.91 6.14
N ASN A 615 -8.05 -21.38 5.34
CA ASN A 615 -6.60 -21.44 5.63
C ASN A 615 -6.23 -20.64 6.89
N ILE A 616 -7.06 -19.69 7.32
CA ILE A 616 -6.89 -19.00 8.60
C ILE A 616 -7.44 -19.88 9.73
N PRO A 617 -6.61 -20.27 10.72
CA PRO A 617 -7.09 -20.92 11.94
C PRO A 617 -8.09 -20.04 12.68
N GLU A 618 -9.14 -20.62 13.26
CA GLU A 618 -10.17 -19.85 13.97
C GLU A 618 -9.61 -19.01 15.13
N TRP A 619 -8.55 -19.50 15.79
CA TRP A 619 -7.90 -18.76 16.88
C TRP A 619 -7.29 -17.44 16.41
N VAL A 620 -6.82 -17.36 15.15
CA VAL A 620 -6.27 -16.12 14.57
C VAL A 620 -7.39 -15.11 14.41
N VAL A 621 -8.52 -15.52 13.79
CA VAL A 621 -9.71 -14.66 13.67
C VAL A 621 -10.20 -14.21 15.05
N GLY A 622 -10.23 -15.12 16.02
CA GLY A 622 -10.63 -14.83 17.40
C GLY A 622 -9.67 -13.88 18.12
N PHE A 623 -8.36 -14.04 17.93
CA PHE A 623 -7.32 -13.19 18.49
C PHE A 623 -7.44 -11.75 17.96
N TRP A 624 -7.55 -11.58 16.65
CA TRP A 624 -7.74 -10.26 16.04
C TRP A 624 -9.09 -9.64 16.45
N GLY A 625 -10.15 -10.43 16.52
CA GLY A 625 -11.43 -9.98 17.05
C GLY A 625 -11.34 -9.46 18.49
N ARG A 626 -10.50 -10.09 19.35
CA ARG A 626 -10.21 -9.58 20.70
C ARG A 626 -9.40 -8.28 20.65
N LEU A 627 -8.32 -8.22 19.87
CA LEU A 627 -7.50 -7.01 19.71
C LEU A 627 -8.32 -5.81 19.27
N VAL A 628 -9.21 -5.99 18.29
CA VAL A 628 -10.06 -4.91 17.79
C VAL A 628 -11.08 -4.47 18.83
N ARG A 629 -11.64 -5.40 19.62
CA ARG A 629 -12.49 -5.04 20.77
C ARG A 629 -11.71 -4.23 21.80
N CYS A 630 -10.48 -4.62 22.12
CA CYS A 630 -9.59 -3.83 22.98
C CYS A 630 -9.31 -2.44 22.40
N TRP A 631 -9.02 -2.34 21.10
CA TRP A 631 -8.85 -1.06 20.42
C TRP A 631 -10.09 -0.16 20.46
N LYS A 632 -11.27 -0.73 20.18
CA LYS A 632 -12.55 0.00 20.29
C LYS A 632 -12.79 0.48 21.71
N ALA A 633 -12.45 -0.33 22.72
CA ALA A 633 -12.51 0.09 24.12
C ALA A 633 -11.52 1.23 24.42
N MET A 634 -10.27 1.15 23.94
CA MET A 634 -9.26 2.20 24.12
C MET A 634 -9.65 3.51 23.42
N THR A 635 -10.18 3.46 22.20
CA THR A 635 -10.64 4.66 21.48
C THR A 635 -11.91 5.24 22.09
N GLY A 636 -12.81 4.41 22.61
CA GLY A 636 -13.94 4.84 23.42
C GLY A 636 -13.47 5.59 24.68
N TRP A 637 -12.50 5.03 25.39
CA TRP A 637 -11.89 5.68 26.56
C TRP A 637 -11.20 7.01 26.20
N ALA A 638 -10.43 7.05 25.12
CA ALA A 638 -9.77 8.27 24.65
C ALA A 638 -10.78 9.38 24.27
N LYS A 639 -11.90 9.04 23.63
CA LYS A 639 -13.00 9.98 23.36
C LYS A 639 -13.59 10.52 24.66
N THR A 640 -13.82 9.66 25.65
CA THR A 640 -14.30 10.09 26.96
C THR A 640 -13.30 11.04 27.63
N VAL A 641 -12.01 10.71 27.64
CA VAL A 641 -10.95 11.59 28.19
C VAL A 641 -10.91 12.93 27.47
N LEU A 642 -10.94 12.95 26.13
CA LEU A 642 -10.97 14.18 25.35
C LEU A 642 -12.22 15.03 25.66
N SER A 643 -13.39 14.41 25.80
CA SER A 643 -14.62 15.12 26.18
C SER A 643 -14.56 15.72 27.59
N VAL A 644 -13.91 15.03 28.54
CA VAL A 644 -13.68 15.54 29.90
C VAL A 644 -12.69 16.71 29.89
N ILE A 645 -11.61 16.62 29.10
CA ILE A 645 -10.66 17.72 28.90
C ILE A 645 -11.38 18.93 28.29
N GLU A 646 -12.18 18.72 27.24
CA GLU A 646 -12.96 19.79 26.60
C GLU A 646 -13.93 20.45 27.58
N LEU A 647 -14.62 19.66 28.41
CA LEU A 647 -15.51 20.17 29.46
C LEU A 647 -14.75 20.95 30.54
N GLY A 648 -13.56 20.49 30.93
CA GLY A 648 -12.67 21.16 31.87
C GLY A 648 -12.13 22.48 31.33
N VAL A 649 -11.70 22.51 30.06
CA VAL A 649 -11.26 23.72 29.35
C VAL A 649 -12.42 24.72 29.25
N ARG A 650 -13.64 24.27 28.94
CA ARG A 650 -14.83 25.14 28.93
C ARG A 650 -15.17 25.73 30.30
N LYS A 651 -14.92 25.01 31.40
CA LYS A 651 -15.07 25.55 32.76
C LYS A 651 -13.95 26.54 33.12
N LEU A 652 -12.72 26.29 32.68
CA LEU A 652 -11.56 27.13 32.96
C LEU A 652 -11.52 28.43 32.15
N ILE A 653 -12.01 28.41 30.90
CA ILE A 653 -12.05 29.61 30.05
C ILE A 653 -13.05 30.66 30.58
N GLY A 654 -13.91 30.29 31.54
CA GLY A 654 -14.93 31.19 32.09
C GLY A 654 -15.97 31.54 31.02
N ARG A 655 -17.24 31.60 31.40
CA ARG A 655 -18.21 32.25 30.52
C ARG A 655 -17.74 33.71 30.37
N PRO A 656 -17.54 34.24 29.15
CA PRO A 656 -17.31 35.68 29.00
C PRO A 656 -18.44 36.41 29.73
N GLY A 657 -18.03 37.25 30.66
CA GLY A 657 -18.91 37.92 31.59
C GLY A 657 -20.04 38.64 30.86
N VAL A 658 -21.23 38.49 31.42
CA VAL A 658 -22.37 39.38 31.22
C VAL A 658 -21.88 40.81 31.50
N ALA A 659 -21.65 41.59 30.45
CA ALA A 659 -21.35 43.01 30.54
C ALA A 659 -22.62 43.81 30.22
N CYS A 660 -23.13 44.47 31.27
CA CYS A 660 -23.72 45.82 31.26
C CYS A 660 -24.80 46.16 30.22
N THR A 661 -26.06 45.99 30.62
CA THR A 661 -27.17 46.82 30.13
C THR A 661 -27.09 48.20 30.81
N SER A 662 -26.49 49.18 30.14
CA SER A 662 -26.68 50.60 30.44
C SER A 662 -27.98 51.07 29.78
N GLY A 663 -28.90 51.59 30.60
CA GLY A 663 -30.15 52.17 30.13
C GLY A 663 -29.95 53.50 29.40
N PHE A 664 -30.86 53.76 28.46
CA PHE A 664 -31.25 55.08 28.01
C PHE A 664 -32.78 55.12 27.89
N PRO A 665 -33.48 56.12 28.45
CA PRO A 665 -34.93 56.27 28.33
C PRO A 665 -35.32 57.27 27.22
N SER A 666 -36.63 57.32 26.95
CA SER A 666 -37.41 58.32 26.19
C SER A 666 -37.29 58.27 24.66
N ASN A 667 -38.29 58.59 23.85
CA ASN A 667 -39.76 58.65 23.88
C ASN A 667 -40.14 59.00 22.43
N GLU A 668 -41.31 58.56 21.96
CA GLU A 668 -42.25 59.24 21.02
C GLU A 668 -42.90 58.27 20.01
N ASP A 669 -44.16 57.93 20.34
CA ASP A 669 -45.36 58.21 19.56
C ASP A 669 -45.41 57.84 18.06
N ASN A 670 -46.21 56.82 17.73
CA ASN A 670 -47.52 57.07 17.12
C ASN A 670 -48.44 55.82 17.08
N PRO A 671 -49.78 56.01 17.18
CA PRO A 671 -50.78 54.95 17.32
C PRO A 671 -51.46 54.59 15.98
N GLY A 672 -52.04 53.39 15.89
CA GLY A 672 -52.85 52.99 14.73
C GLY A 672 -53.32 51.53 14.74
N LEU A 673 -54.35 51.25 15.55
CA LEU A 673 -55.29 50.12 15.52
C LEU A 673 -55.89 49.82 14.10
N PRO A 674 -56.77 48.80 13.89
CA PRO A 674 -56.74 47.37 14.28
C PRO A 674 -57.41 46.38 13.26
N LEU A 675 -57.61 45.12 13.72
CA LEU A 675 -58.66 44.12 13.35
C LEU A 675 -58.46 43.19 12.12
N ASN A 676 -58.24 41.88 12.36
CA ASN A 676 -59.27 40.79 12.33
C ASN A 676 -58.61 39.39 12.40
N ARG A 677 -58.95 38.55 13.41
CA ARG A 677 -59.84 37.35 13.36
C ARG A 677 -59.30 36.20 12.46
N LEU A 678 -59.24 34.91 12.84
CA LEU A 678 -60.05 34.07 13.73
C LEU A 678 -59.37 32.70 13.97
N ASN A 679 -59.57 32.15 15.17
CA ASN A 679 -59.81 30.74 15.56
C ASN A 679 -58.97 29.58 14.97
N GLN A 680 -58.29 28.85 15.87
CA GLN A 680 -58.80 27.56 16.38
C GLN A 680 -57.99 27.08 17.59
N GLN A 681 -58.70 26.87 18.70
CA GLN A 681 -58.24 26.26 19.93
C GLN A 681 -59.41 25.39 20.44
N GLU A 682 -59.22 24.07 20.52
CA GLU A 682 -60.10 23.13 21.25
C GLU A 682 -59.27 21.85 21.48
N GLN A 683 -58.64 21.70 22.67
CA GLN A 683 -59.11 20.96 23.87
C GLN A 683 -59.16 19.44 23.74
N ARG A 684 -58.40 18.76 24.62
CA ARG A 684 -58.82 17.76 25.65
C ARG A 684 -57.56 17.04 26.17
N GLU A 685 -57.14 17.26 27.40
CA GLU A 685 -57.65 16.77 28.71
C GLU A 685 -56.88 15.54 29.21
N GLU A 686 -56.71 15.54 30.53
CA GLU A 686 -55.73 14.83 31.34
C GLU A 686 -56.23 13.46 31.88
N LEU A 687 -55.24 12.62 32.25
CA LEU A 687 -55.20 11.70 33.42
C LEU A 687 -56.13 10.45 33.44
N PRO A 688 -55.86 9.43 34.29
CA PRO A 688 -54.84 9.32 35.36
C PRO A 688 -53.58 8.51 35.03
#